data_AF-A0A7C1JXQ1-F1
#
_entry.id   AF-A0A7C1JXQ1-F1
#
_cell.length_a   1.000
_cell.length_b   1.000
_cell.length_c   1.000
_cell.angle_alpha   90.00
_cell.angle_beta   90.00
_cell.angle_gamma   90.00
#
_symmetry.space_group_name_H-M   'P 1'
#
loop_
_entity.id
_entity.type
_entity.pdbx_description
1 polymer ?
#
loop_
_entity_poly.entity_id
_entity_poly.type
_entity_poly.pdbx_seq_one_letter_code
_entity_poly.pdbx_strand_id
1 'polypeptide(L)'
;MKRQLSLLLTVAMALLSLPGLSLAGVARQGEMLRPRSEGVSAVITVNTLADENDGSCSDGDCSLRDAIQVAGVGDTIIFSVSGTITLTLGQLTISRNLTISGPGASNLTISGNDASRVLLIQGGANVTLSDLTIAHGYTSGSGSDRNGGGIYNLGHLTLRRCIVADNHADWDGGGIYNYSTGVLDAQQSAFIGNSAVYGGGVKNEGATISLTNCTFYNNSAVIRGGGIDSGASSTLNITNCTFSGNIRGGIANPANETTAVNTIVANNSEYNCSGGFTSSSTHNLATDDSCSPGFTQVTTAALKLAWRRWLFALQAGSVAIDAGANSACPAVDQRGAARPLDGNNDGTAVCDVGSYEYSPSWEEYPVPTENSQPYGITLDSSNGVWFTELAGNKIGRLTSASDSAASALPGAMQAVTITEYTIPTADSLPSDIALGPDSNLWFTEYAGDRIGRITLAGAITEYPLPASSAPIAITVGPDGNLWFCEEGGNRIGKMNTSGTLLAEYDVPTANSGLNDIVAGPDGALWFTEYEGQKIGRITPGGTITEYTAGAKVFGIAPGPDGNLWFTETIADRVGRITPTGSISEFDLPGDANGPEGITAGPFNSLWVVASFSNKILHVLPSGAVPSTYAIPTSASVAVMIAADGNGHLWFTEMAANQIGQLIPRVALYLPLVLRNR
;
A
#
# COMPACT_ATOMS: atom_id res chain seq x y z
N MET A 1 19.04 20.33 -48.94
CA MET A 1 20.06 19.45 -49.56
C MET A 1 19.69 18.02 -49.16
N LYS A 2 19.41 17.16 -50.16
CA LYS A 2 19.42 15.66 -50.20
C LYS A 2 19.79 14.97 -48.86
N ARG A 3 19.20 13.88 -48.34
CA ARG A 3 18.37 12.70 -48.74
C ARG A 3 18.13 12.02 -47.36
N GLN A 4 16.98 11.48 -46.97
CA GLN A 4 16.41 10.21 -47.40
C GLN A 4 14.99 10.10 -46.81
N LEU A 5 14.00 9.85 -47.66
CA LEU A 5 12.65 9.45 -47.29
C LEU A 5 12.25 8.37 -48.30
N SER A 6 12.10 7.13 -47.85
CA SER A 6 11.53 6.01 -48.62
C SER A 6 10.70 5.18 -47.65
N LEU A 7 9.36 5.23 -47.75
CA LEU A 7 8.54 4.35 -48.57
C LEU A 7 8.35 2.98 -47.89
N LEU A 8 7.19 2.75 -47.26
CA LEU A 8 6.47 1.47 -47.21
C LEU A 8 5.10 1.64 -46.54
N LEU A 9 4.11 1.92 -47.38
CA LEU A 9 2.69 1.71 -47.14
C LEU A 9 2.33 0.38 -47.83
N THR A 10 1.31 -0.33 -47.32
CA THR A 10 0.61 -1.53 -47.86
C THR A 10 1.29 -2.91 -47.75
N VAL A 11 0.83 -3.75 -46.80
CA VAL A 11 0.40 -5.16 -46.99
C VAL A 11 -0.50 -5.56 -45.80
N ALA A 12 -1.81 -5.79 -46.02
CA ALA A 12 -2.66 -6.71 -45.25
C ALA A 12 -4.10 -6.74 -45.82
N MET A 13 -4.30 -7.29 -47.01
CA MET A 13 -5.62 -7.78 -47.44
C MET A 13 -5.44 -8.77 -48.59
N ALA A 14 -5.52 -10.06 -48.29
CA ALA A 14 -5.84 -11.12 -49.24
C ALA A 14 -6.09 -12.44 -48.49
N LEU A 15 -7.35 -12.82 -48.34
CA LEU A 15 -7.78 -14.22 -48.47
C LEU A 15 -9.30 -14.27 -48.73
N LEU A 16 -9.61 -14.71 -49.95
CA LEU A 16 -10.76 -15.52 -50.40
C LEU A 16 -11.69 -14.88 -51.44
N SER A 17 -11.42 -15.25 -52.70
CA SER A 17 -12.33 -15.38 -53.84
C SER A 17 -12.73 -16.87 -53.96
N LEU A 18 -13.99 -17.30 -54.04
CA LEU A 18 -14.91 -17.26 -55.21
C LEU A 18 -16.32 -17.79 -54.81
N PRO A 19 -17.37 -17.59 -55.65
CA PRO A 19 -18.79 -17.61 -55.27
C PRO A 19 -19.61 -18.84 -55.73
N GLY A 20 -20.81 -19.01 -55.14
CA GLY A 20 -22.00 -19.58 -55.79
C GLY A 20 -22.66 -20.80 -55.13
N LEU A 21 -23.84 -20.65 -54.53
CA LEU A 21 -25.14 -21.21 -54.99
C LEU A 21 -26.28 -20.90 -53.99
N SER A 22 -27.51 -21.06 -54.45
CA SER A 22 -28.76 -20.33 -54.17
C SER A 22 -29.57 -20.66 -52.90
N LEU A 23 -30.43 -19.69 -52.53
CA LEU A 23 -31.62 -19.80 -51.66
C LEU A 23 -32.53 -21.00 -51.97
N ALA A 24 -32.98 -21.72 -50.93
CA ALA A 24 -34.39 -22.05 -50.63
C ALA A 24 -34.47 -22.81 -49.29
N GLY A 25 -35.45 -22.47 -48.45
CA GLY A 25 -35.58 -22.95 -47.07
C GLY A 25 -36.07 -24.39 -46.89
N VAL A 26 -36.16 -24.83 -45.63
CA VAL A 26 -37.31 -25.50 -44.98
C VAL A 26 -36.99 -25.71 -43.48
N ALA A 27 -38.02 -25.38 -42.67
CA ALA A 27 -38.37 -25.68 -41.29
C ALA A 27 -37.51 -26.54 -40.34
N ARG A 28 -37.55 -26.06 -39.07
CA ARG A 28 -37.52 -26.78 -37.77
C ARG A 28 -37.62 -28.31 -37.85
N GLN A 29 -36.58 -29.01 -37.38
CA GLN A 29 -36.68 -30.22 -36.56
C GLN A 29 -35.47 -30.30 -35.63
N GLY A 30 -35.70 -30.74 -34.39
CA GLY A 30 -34.78 -30.62 -33.27
C GLY A 30 -33.39 -31.20 -33.52
N GLU A 31 -32.37 -30.42 -33.20
CA GLU A 31 -31.04 -30.96 -32.99
C GLU A 31 -31.05 -31.78 -31.69
N MET A 32 -31.11 -33.10 -31.86
CA MET A 32 -30.58 -34.02 -30.89
C MET A 32 -29.14 -33.59 -30.54
N LEU A 33 -28.94 -33.26 -29.26
CA LEU A 33 -27.63 -33.12 -28.63
C LEU A 33 -26.70 -34.23 -29.10
N ARG A 34 -25.69 -33.90 -29.89
CA ARG A 34 -24.56 -34.82 -30.09
C ARG A 34 -23.88 -34.97 -28.72
N PRO A 35 -23.62 -36.19 -28.23
CA PRO A 35 -22.82 -36.35 -27.03
C PRO A 35 -21.46 -35.66 -27.24
N ARG A 36 -21.02 -34.88 -26.24
CA ARG A 36 -19.70 -34.23 -26.25
C ARG A 36 -18.62 -35.26 -26.60
N SER A 37 -17.71 -34.91 -27.49
CA SER A 37 -16.50 -35.70 -27.73
C SER A 37 -15.68 -35.78 -26.44
N GLU A 38 -15.33 -36.98 -26.01
CA GLU A 38 -14.45 -37.20 -24.87
C GLU A 38 -13.14 -36.40 -25.06
N GLY A 39 -12.81 -35.55 -24.09
CA GLY A 39 -11.49 -34.89 -23.98
C GLY A 39 -11.42 -33.38 -24.21
N VAL A 40 -12.51 -32.68 -24.54
CA VAL A 40 -12.51 -31.20 -24.64
C VAL A 40 -13.28 -30.58 -23.48
N SER A 41 -12.56 -29.88 -22.60
CA SER A 41 -13.15 -29.03 -21.54
C SER A 41 -13.85 -27.83 -22.17
N ALA A 42 -15.10 -27.58 -21.77
CA ALA A 42 -15.84 -26.41 -22.23
C ALA A 42 -15.71 -25.24 -21.25
N VAL A 43 -15.93 -24.03 -21.79
CA VAL A 43 -16.05 -22.80 -21.00
C VAL A 43 -17.52 -22.40 -20.92
N ILE A 44 -18.04 -22.23 -19.70
CA ILE A 44 -19.41 -21.80 -19.43
C ILE A 44 -19.35 -20.42 -18.79
N THR A 45 -20.13 -19.48 -19.29
CA THR A 45 -20.13 -18.09 -18.80
C THR A 45 -21.39 -17.82 -17.98
N VAL A 46 -21.21 -17.57 -16.68
CA VAL A 46 -22.25 -17.03 -15.81
C VAL A 46 -22.44 -15.56 -16.14
N ASN A 47 -23.66 -15.16 -16.48
CA ASN A 47 -23.97 -13.82 -16.96
C ASN A 47 -25.05 -13.10 -16.14
N THR A 48 -25.49 -13.72 -15.04
CA THR A 48 -26.44 -13.16 -14.07
C THR A 48 -25.93 -13.34 -12.65
N LEU A 49 -26.37 -12.46 -11.75
CA LEU A 49 -26.12 -12.56 -10.31
C LEU A 49 -27.23 -13.32 -9.56
N ALA A 50 -28.30 -13.70 -10.27
CA ALA A 50 -29.40 -14.44 -9.68
C ALA A 50 -28.94 -15.83 -9.19
N ASP A 51 -29.54 -16.29 -8.10
CA ASP A 51 -29.46 -17.69 -7.68
C ASP A 51 -30.77 -18.38 -8.08
N GLU A 52 -30.77 -19.01 -9.26
CA GLU A 52 -31.91 -19.75 -9.80
C GLU A 52 -31.52 -21.16 -10.23
N ASN A 53 -32.51 -21.97 -10.65
CA ASN A 53 -32.28 -23.36 -11.01
C ASN A 53 -33.29 -23.80 -12.07
N ASP A 54 -33.13 -23.31 -13.30
CA ASP A 54 -33.91 -23.77 -14.44
C ASP A 54 -33.16 -24.84 -15.26
N GLY A 55 -31.89 -25.06 -14.95
CA GLY A 55 -31.04 -26.08 -15.56
C GLY A 55 -30.53 -25.73 -16.95
N SER A 56 -30.54 -24.46 -17.33
CA SER A 56 -30.15 -23.98 -18.66
C SER A 56 -29.12 -22.85 -18.58
N CYS A 57 -28.23 -22.81 -19.57
CA CYS A 57 -27.32 -21.69 -19.81
C CYS A 57 -27.40 -21.22 -21.27
N SER A 58 -28.53 -21.48 -21.93
CA SER A 58 -28.72 -21.33 -23.38
C SER A 58 -29.87 -20.40 -23.78
N ASP A 59 -30.62 -19.90 -22.80
CA ASP A 59 -31.75 -18.95 -22.90
C ASP A 59 -31.33 -17.49 -22.71
N GLY A 60 -30.08 -17.25 -22.30
CA GLY A 60 -29.54 -15.92 -22.06
C GLY A 60 -29.43 -15.55 -20.59
N ASP A 61 -29.84 -16.43 -19.66
CA ASP A 61 -29.76 -16.24 -18.21
C ASP A 61 -29.09 -17.47 -17.58
N CYS A 62 -27.77 -17.43 -17.40
CA CYS A 62 -26.98 -18.54 -16.87
C CYS A 62 -26.48 -18.17 -15.47
N SER A 63 -27.15 -18.68 -14.44
CA SER A 63 -26.70 -18.53 -13.06
C SER A 63 -25.49 -19.43 -12.75
N LEU A 64 -24.80 -19.17 -11.64
CA LEU A 64 -23.74 -20.07 -11.19
C LEU A 64 -24.25 -21.48 -10.88
N ARG A 65 -25.48 -21.59 -10.37
CA ARG A 65 -26.08 -22.89 -10.04
C ARG A 65 -26.38 -23.69 -11.30
N ASP A 66 -26.94 -23.05 -12.32
CA ASP A 66 -27.19 -23.67 -13.62
C ASP A 66 -25.87 -24.07 -14.29
N ALA A 67 -24.87 -23.18 -14.26
CA ALA A 67 -23.54 -23.46 -14.79
C ALA A 67 -22.91 -24.71 -14.14
N ILE A 68 -22.98 -24.85 -12.82
CA ILE A 68 -22.49 -26.04 -12.11
C ILE A 68 -23.27 -27.30 -12.52
N GLN A 69 -24.58 -27.18 -12.72
CA GLN A 69 -25.43 -28.29 -13.12
C GLN A 69 -25.09 -28.80 -14.53
N VAL A 70 -24.96 -27.89 -15.50
CA VAL A 70 -24.70 -28.22 -16.91
C VAL A 70 -23.23 -28.56 -17.20
N ALA A 71 -22.30 -28.16 -16.33
CA ALA A 71 -20.88 -28.41 -16.51
C ALA A 71 -20.53 -29.90 -16.55
N GLY A 72 -19.77 -30.30 -17.56
CA GLY A 72 -19.13 -31.61 -17.67
C GLY A 72 -17.88 -31.73 -16.79
N VAL A 73 -17.33 -32.95 -16.69
CA VAL A 73 -16.09 -33.20 -15.92
C VAL A 73 -14.92 -32.45 -16.58
N GLY A 74 -14.25 -31.61 -15.80
CA GLY A 74 -13.10 -30.82 -16.22
C GLY A 74 -13.45 -29.48 -16.87
N ASP A 75 -14.72 -29.09 -16.95
CA ASP A 75 -15.15 -27.80 -17.49
C ASP A 75 -14.68 -26.62 -16.64
N THR A 76 -14.61 -25.45 -17.29
CA THR A 76 -14.32 -24.17 -16.66
C THR A 76 -15.53 -23.26 -16.67
N ILE A 77 -15.88 -22.71 -15.51
CA ILE A 77 -16.91 -21.70 -15.32
C ILE A 77 -16.23 -20.34 -15.16
N ILE A 78 -16.64 -19.35 -15.95
CA ILE A 78 -16.20 -17.95 -15.89
C ILE A 78 -17.40 -17.02 -15.72
N PHE A 79 -17.15 -15.73 -15.47
CA PHE A 79 -18.20 -14.75 -15.23
C PHE A 79 -18.06 -13.54 -16.15
N SER A 80 -19.17 -13.09 -16.74
CA SER A 80 -19.27 -11.78 -17.39
C SER A 80 -19.85 -10.70 -16.48
N VAL A 81 -20.13 -11.06 -15.22
CA VAL A 81 -20.71 -10.18 -14.19
C VAL A 81 -19.75 -9.98 -13.02
N SER A 82 -19.90 -8.84 -12.35
CA SER A 82 -19.28 -8.52 -11.06
C SER A 82 -20.39 -8.14 -10.06
N GLY A 83 -20.11 -8.27 -8.77
CA GLY A 83 -21.06 -8.05 -7.68
C GLY A 83 -21.18 -9.28 -6.78
N THR A 84 -22.32 -9.39 -6.10
CA THR A 84 -22.58 -10.50 -5.16
C THR A 84 -23.65 -11.42 -5.73
N ILE A 85 -23.31 -12.70 -5.88
CA ILE A 85 -24.27 -13.79 -6.07
C ILE A 85 -24.76 -14.17 -4.68
N THR A 86 -25.99 -13.79 -4.34
CA THR A 86 -26.60 -14.10 -3.05
C THR A 86 -27.38 -15.39 -3.15
N LEU A 87 -26.92 -16.45 -2.48
CA LEU A 87 -27.57 -17.76 -2.50
C LEU A 87 -28.87 -17.70 -1.70
N THR A 88 -29.98 -18.10 -2.33
CA THR A 88 -31.33 -18.16 -1.76
C THR A 88 -31.92 -19.57 -1.83
N LEU A 89 -31.36 -20.44 -2.67
CA LEU A 89 -31.76 -21.84 -2.84
C LEU A 89 -30.87 -22.81 -2.05
N GLY A 90 -30.07 -22.28 -1.12
CA GLY A 90 -29.14 -23.03 -0.27
C GLY A 90 -27.77 -23.22 -0.92
N GLN A 91 -26.97 -24.13 -0.35
CA GLN A 91 -25.59 -24.35 -0.79
C GLN A 91 -25.47 -24.79 -2.25
N LEU A 92 -24.30 -24.56 -2.84
CA LEU A 92 -23.87 -25.13 -4.11
C LEU A 92 -23.09 -26.43 -3.85
N THR A 93 -23.48 -27.53 -4.51
CA THR A 93 -22.81 -28.83 -4.35
C THR A 93 -22.05 -29.20 -5.62
N ILE A 94 -20.74 -29.45 -5.48
CA ILE A 94 -19.86 -29.80 -6.59
C ILE A 94 -19.38 -31.24 -6.41
N SER A 95 -19.75 -32.10 -7.35
CA SER A 95 -19.53 -33.55 -7.32
C SER A 95 -18.56 -34.08 -8.37
N ARG A 96 -17.94 -33.17 -9.13
CA ARG A 96 -17.12 -33.48 -10.29
C ARG A 96 -15.96 -32.49 -10.40
N ASN A 97 -14.97 -32.84 -11.22
CA ASN A 97 -13.84 -31.95 -11.46
C ASN A 97 -14.31 -30.69 -12.17
N LEU A 98 -14.01 -29.51 -11.64
CA LEU A 98 -14.40 -28.21 -12.20
C LEU A 98 -13.37 -27.13 -11.87
N THR A 99 -13.26 -26.16 -12.78
CA THR A 99 -12.58 -24.89 -12.49
C THR A 99 -13.63 -23.78 -12.47
N ILE A 100 -13.61 -22.92 -11.44
CA ILE A 100 -14.47 -21.73 -11.34
C ILE A 100 -13.55 -20.52 -11.15
N SER A 101 -13.50 -19.65 -12.17
CA SER A 101 -12.61 -18.50 -12.20
C SER A 101 -13.41 -17.20 -12.22
N GLY A 102 -13.34 -16.44 -11.13
CA GLY A 102 -13.95 -15.13 -11.01
C GLY A 102 -13.17 -14.02 -11.73
N PRO A 103 -13.74 -12.81 -11.85
CA PRO A 103 -13.11 -11.63 -12.42
C PRO A 103 -12.18 -10.89 -11.44
N GLY A 104 -11.89 -11.46 -10.26
CA GLY A 104 -11.11 -10.86 -9.18
C GLY A 104 -11.83 -10.97 -7.84
N ALA A 105 -11.10 -11.27 -6.76
CA ALA A 105 -11.69 -11.47 -5.44
C ALA A 105 -12.43 -10.23 -4.90
N SER A 106 -12.04 -9.02 -5.31
CA SER A 106 -12.79 -7.79 -4.99
C SER A 106 -14.02 -7.55 -5.87
N ASN A 107 -14.14 -8.27 -6.98
CA ASN A 107 -15.13 -8.01 -8.01
C ASN A 107 -16.30 -8.99 -7.94
N LEU A 108 -16.11 -10.18 -7.38
CA LEU A 108 -17.17 -11.19 -7.30
C LEU A 108 -17.19 -11.87 -5.93
N THR A 109 -18.35 -11.84 -5.29
CA THR A 109 -18.63 -12.58 -4.06
C THR A 109 -19.72 -13.62 -4.30
N ILE A 110 -19.49 -14.85 -3.86
CA ILE A 110 -20.53 -15.87 -3.73
C ILE A 110 -20.90 -15.92 -2.25
N SER A 111 -22.11 -15.47 -1.94
CA SER A 111 -22.57 -15.26 -0.57
C SER A 111 -23.59 -16.31 -0.15
N GLY A 112 -23.39 -16.94 1.02
CA GLY A 112 -24.38 -17.84 1.65
C GLY A 112 -25.56 -17.10 2.29
N ASN A 113 -25.57 -15.77 2.20
CA ASN A 113 -26.64 -14.89 2.69
C ASN A 113 -26.97 -15.05 4.18
N ASP A 114 -25.97 -15.43 4.99
CA ASP A 114 -26.12 -15.80 6.41
C ASP A 114 -27.21 -16.87 6.66
N ALA A 115 -27.56 -17.63 5.63
CA ALA A 115 -28.69 -18.56 5.63
C ALA A 115 -28.29 -19.99 5.32
N SER A 116 -27.21 -20.19 4.57
CA SER A 116 -26.69 -21.52 4.26
C SER A 116 -25.17 -21.54 4.16
N ARG A 117 -24.60 -22.75 4.22
CA ARG A 117 -23.27 -23.00 3.69
C ARG A 117 -23.15 -22.52 2.25
N VAL A 118 -21.99 -22.02 1.82
CA VAL A 118 -21.82 -21.59 0.43
C VAL A 118 -21.57 -22.79 -0.48
N LEU A 119 -20.55 -23.60 -0.17
CA LEU A 119 -20.11 -24.71 -1.03
C LEU A 119 -19.95 -26.03 -0.28
N LEU A 120 -20.36 -27.13 -0.92
CA LEU A 120 -19.97 -28.49 -0.57
C LEU A 120 -19.20 -29.13 -1.72
N ILE A 121 -17.94 -29.47 -1.48
CA ILE A 121 -17.10 -30.22 -2.40
C ILE A 121 -17.17 -31.70 -2.01
N GLN A 122 -17.78 -32.53 -2.84
CA GLN A 122 -17.95 -33.94 -2.54
C GLN A 122 -16.66 -34.74 -2.75
N GLY A 123 -16.55 -35.87 -2.05
CA GLY A 123 -15.42 -36.78 -2.19
C GLY A 123 -15.20 -37.24 -3.63
N GLY A 124 -13.95 -37.20 -4.08
CA GLY A 124 -13.55 -37.55 -5.45
C GLY A 124 -13.61 -36.39 -6.46
N ALA A 125 -14.18 -35.23 -6.11
CA ALA A 125 -14.13 -34.04 -6.95
C ALA A 125 -12.79 -33.31 -6.82
N ASN A 126 -12.21 -32.86 -7.94
CA ASN A 126 -11.07 -31.95 -7.98
C ASN A 126 -11.50 -30.57 -8.47
N VAL A 127 -11.61 -29.61 -7.56
CA VAL A 127 -12.20 -28.29 -7.79
C VAL A 127 -11.14 -27.22 -7.62
N THR A 128 -11.00 -26.35 -8.62
CA THR A 128 -10.19 -25.13 -8.50
C THR A 128 -11.11 -23.92 -8.45
N LEU A 129 -10.97 -23.09 -7.42
CA LEU A 129 -11.55 -21.76 -7.34
C LEU A 129 -10.43 -20.73 -7.50
N SER A 130 -10.65 -19.72 -8.34
CA SER A 130 -9.72 -18.60 -8.48
C SER A 130 -10.42 -17.25 -8.55
N ASP A 131 -9.75 -16.22 -8.02
CA ASP A 131 -10.10 -14.81 -8.26
C ASP A 131 -11.55 -14.46 -7.87
N LEU A 132 -12.01 -14.94 -6.71
CA LEU A 132 -13.35 -14.70 -6.18
C LEU A 132 -13.38 -14.73 -4.65
N THR A 133 -14.46 -14.21 -4.06
CA THR A 133 -14.72 -14.26 -2.62
C THR A 133 -15.83 -15.25 -2.29
N ILE A 134 -15.64 -16.05 -1.24
CA ILE A 134 -16.66 -16.90 -0.60
C ILE A 134 -16.99 -16.29 0.75
N ALA A 135 -18.24 -15.87 0.96
CA ALA A 135 -18.58 -15.13 2.16
C ALA A 135 -19.97 -15.40 2.72
N HIS A 136 -20.17 -15.00 3.97
CA HIS A 136 -21.47 -14.97 4.66
C HIS A 136 -22.18 -16.32 4.60
N GLY A 137 -21.38 -17.39 4.61
CA GLY A 137 -21.86 -18.75 4.74
C GLY A 137 -22.17 -19.04 6.20
N TYR A 138 -23.33 -19.63 6.47
CA TYR A 138 -23.80 -19.88 7.83
C TYR A 138 -24.27 -21.33 7.97
N THR A 139 -23.76 -22.01 9.00
CA THR A 139 -24.18 -23.38 9.33
C THR A 139 -24.56 -23.48 10.80
N SER A 140 -25.71 -24.11 11.06
CA SER A 140 -26.23 -24.35 12.40
C SER A 140 -26.85 -25.74 12.52
N GLY A 141 -27.10 -26.19 13.75
CA GLY A 141 -27.81 -27.44 14.03
C GLY A 141 -26.91 -28.57 14.53
N SER A 142 -27.08 -29.80 14.02
CA SER A 142 -26.44 -31.00 14.58
C SER A 142 -25.75 -31.85 13.51
N GLY A 143 -24.85 -32.73 13.92
CA GLY A 143 -24.15 -33.63 13.01
C GLY A 143 -23.18 -32.91 12.07
N SER A 144 -23.23 -33.22 10.78
CA SER A 144 -22.39 -32.62 9.73
C SER A 144 -22.89 -31.25 9.26
N ASP A 145 -24.14 -30.89 9.55
CA ASP A 145 -24.79 -29.71 8.98
C ASP A 145 -24.30 -28.40 9.61
N ARG A 146 -23.67 -28.48 10.78
CA ARG A 146 -23.10 -27.38 11.57
C ARG A 146 -21.62 -27.07 11.28
N ASN A 147 -21.08 -27.62 10.20
CA ASN A 147 -19.66 -27.52 9.84
C ASN A 147 -19.47 -26.84 8.48
N GLY A 148 -18.35 -26.13 8.33
CA GLY A 148 -17.94 -25.52 7.06
C GLY A 148 -18.86 -24.39 6.66
N GLY A 149 -18.85 -23.27 7.38
CA GLY A 149 -19.73 -22.13 7.10
C GLY A 149 -19.59 -21.66 5.66
N GLY A 150 -18.36 -21.37 5.23
CA GLY A 150 -18.07 -21.07 3.82
C GLY A 150 -18.09 -22.35 2.98
N ILE A 151 -17.16 -23.26 3.26
CA ILE A 151 -16.91 -24.45 2.45
C ILE A 151 -16.81 -25.69 3.32
N TYR A 152 -17.53 -26.74 2.96
CA TYR A 152 -17.26 -28.09 3.44
C TYR A 152 -16.56 -28.89 2.34
N ASN A 153 -15.29 -29.25 2.57
CA ASN A 153 -14.48 -30.01 1.62
C ASN A 153 -14.28 -31.47 2.04
N LEU A 154 -14.73 -32.38 1.17
CA LEU A 154 -14.46 -33.82 1.22
C LEU A 154 -13.59 -34.30 0.03
N GLY A 155 -13.36 -33.42 -0.95
CA GLY A 155 -12.60 -33.68 -2.18
C GLY A 155 -11.25 -32.97 -2.21
N HIS A 156 -10.73 -32.67 -3.40
CA HIS A 156 -9.52 -31.87 -3.59
C HIS A 156 -9.93 -30.45 -4.00
N LEU A 157 -9.65 -29.47 -3.15
CA LEU A 157 -9.97 -28.06 -3.35
C LEU A 157 -8.69 -27.24 -3.49
N THR A 158 -8.53 -26.57 -4.62
CA THR A 158 -7.49 -25.58 -4.85
C THR A 158 -8.08 -24.18 -4.79
N LEU A 159 -7.52 -23.29 -3.98
CA LEU A 159 -7.85 -21.86 -3.92
C LEU A 159 -6.68 -21.04 -4.45
N ARG A 160 -6.93 -20.15 -5.41
CA ARG A 160 -5.90 -19.25 -5.97
C ARG A 160 -6.40 -17.82 -6.00
N ARG A 161 -5.76 -16.93 -5.23
CA ARG A 161 -6.17 -15.52 -5.13
C ARG A 161 -7.64 -15.37 -4.72
N CYS A 162 -8.09 -16.23 -3.81
CA CYS A 162 -9.44 -16.19 -3.26
C CYS A 162 -9.45 -15.52 -1.89
N ILE A 163 -10.63 -15.03 -1.50
CA ILE A 163 -10.89 -14.60 -0.12
C ILE A 163 -12.01 -15.48 0.44
N VAL A 164 -11.82 -16.03 1.63
CA VAL A 164 -12.86 -16.73 2.40
C VAL A 164 -13.14 -15.87 3.63
N ALA A 165 -14.25 -15.14 3.62
CA ALA A 165 -14.50 -14.07 4.59
C ALA A 165 -15.85 -14.15 5.29
N ASP A 166 -15.87 -13.80 6.57
CA ASP A 166 -17.10 -13.57 7.34
C ASP A 166 -18.08 -14.75 7.27
N ASN A 167 -17.55 -15.97 7.36
CA ASN A 167 -18.37 -17.18 7.41
C ASN A 167 -18.45 -17.72 8.85
N HIS A 168 -19.55 -18.40 9.16
CA HIS A 168 -19.84 -18.93 10.49
C HIS A 168 -20.23 -20.41 10.45
N ALA A 169 -19.64 -21.18 11.37
CA ALA A 169 -20.07 -22.53 11.67
C ALA A 169 -20.30 -22.71 13.17
N ASP A 170 -21.42 -23.32 13.55
CA ASP A 170 -21.72 -23.66 14.94
C ASP A 170 -20.68 -24.61 15.57
N TRP A 171 -19.86 -25.30 14.77
CA TRP A 171 -18.89 -26.26 15.29
C TRP A 171 -17.50 -26.21 14.63
N ASP A 172 -17.32 -26.81 13.47
CA ASP A 172 -16.01 -26.98 12.84
C ASP A 172 -15.87 -26.13 11.57
N GLY A 173 -14.82 -25.30 11.51
CA GLY A 173 -14.41 -24.65 10.28
C GLY A 173 -15.35 -23.53 9.84
N GLY A 174 -15.19 -22.33 10.40
CA GLY A 174 -16.05 -21.19 10.07
C GLY A 174 -15.94 -20.85 8.60
N GLY A 175 -14.72 -20.65 8.12
CA GLY A 175 -14.41 -20.50 6.70
C GLY A 175 -14.47 -21.83 5.96
N ILE A 176 -13.61 -22.79 6.34
CA ILE A 176 -13.55 -24.11 5.70
C ILE A 176 -13.48 -25.22 6.73
N TYR A 177 -14.29 -26.27 6.53
CA TYR A 177 -14.07 -27.57 7.14
C TYR A 177 -13.51 -28.56 6.12
N ASN A 178 -12.25 -28.98 6.31
CA ASN A 178 -11.56 -29.96 5.49
C ASN A 178 -11.52 -31.30 6.24
N TYR A 179 -12.15 -32.33 5.69
CA TYR A 179 -12.43 -33.56 6.42
C TYR A 179 -12.09 -34.84 5.66
N SER A 180 -11.64 -35.86 6.40
CA SER A 180 -11.39 -37.21 5.90
C SER A 180 -10.43 -37.21 4.71
N THR A 181 -10.87 -37.60 3.51
CA THR A 181 -10.02 -37.59 2.30
C THR A 181 -9.82 -36.19 1.70
N GLY A 182 -10.32 -35.14 2.36
CA GLY A 182 -10.22 -33.77 1.92
C GLY A 182 -8.77 -33.29 1.76
N VAL A 183 -8.50 -32.60 0.66
CA VAL A 183 -7.25 -31.88 0.42
C VAL A 183 -7.58 -30.43 0.13
N LEU A 184 -6.93 -29.51 0.83
CA LEU A 184 -6.96 -28.08 0.55
C LEU A 184 -5.56 -27.61 0.16
N ASP A 185 -5.43 -27.07 -1.05
CA ASP A 185 -4.25 -26.35 -1.53
C ASP A 185 -4.61 -24.88 -1.73
N ALA A 186 -4.20 -24.01 -0.82
CA ALA A 186 -4.49 -22.58 -0.89
C ALA A 186 -3.24 -21.78 -1.20
N GLN A 187 -3.33 -20.93 -2.24
CA GLN A 187 -2.25 -20.14 -2.77
C GLN A 187 -2.69 -18.68 -2.90
N GLN A 188 -1.89 -17.75 -2.41
CA GLN A 188 -2.14 -16.31 -2.52
C GLN A 188 -3.53 -15.88 -2.02
N SER A 189 -4.08 -16.61 -1.05
CA SER A 189 -5.48 -16.49 -0.62
C SER A 189 -5.59 -16.00 0.82
N ALA A 190 -6.71 -15.39 1.18
CA ALA A 190 -6.94 -14.83 2.51
C ALA A 190 -8.15 -15.46 3.22
N PHE A 191 -8.04 -15.63 4.53
CA PHE A 191 -9.08 -16.14 5.42
C PHE A 191 -9.34 -15.12 6.50
N ILE A 192 -10.50 -14.46 6.46
CA ILE A 192 -10.73 -13.22 7.22
C ILE A 192 -12.05 -13.28 7.98
N GLY A 193 -12.08 -12.92 9.26
CA GLY A 193 -13.35 -12.70 9.97
C GLY A 193 -14.23 -13.95 10.16
N ASN A 194 -13.70 -15.15 9.90
CA ASN A 194 -14.49 -16.37 10.00
C ASN A 194 -14.58 -16.85 11.45
N SER A 195 -15.68 -17.52 11.82
CA SER A 195 -15.92 -17.93 13.20
C SER A 195 -16.47 -19.35 13.34
N ALA A 196 -15.97 -20.09 14.34
CA ALA A 196 -16.45 -21.42 14.71
C ALA A 196 -16.11 -21.81 16.16
N VAL A 197 -16.47 -23.02 16.58
CA VAL A 197 -15.99 -23.57 17.86
C VAL A 197 -14.54 -24.01 17.75
N TYR A 198 -14.18 -24.72 16.67
CA TYR A 198 -12.81 -25.09 16.34
C TYR A 198 -12.47 -24.63 14.92
N GLY A 199 -11.30 -24.01 14.76
CA GLY A 199 -10.85 -23.59 13.43
C GLY A 199 -11.72 -22.47 12.87
N GLY A 200 -11.62 -21.25 13.43
CA GLY A 200 -12.41 -20.11 12.98
C GLY A 200 -12.26 -19.88 11.48
N GLY A 201 -11.02 -19.77 11.00
CA GLY A 201 -10.69 -19.76 9.58
C GLY A 201 -10.87 -21.15 8.96
N VAL A 202 -10.06 -22.12 9.40
CA VAL A 202 -10.09 -23.48 8.86
C VAL A 202 -10.00 -24.53 9.96
N LYS A 203 -10.86 -25.56 9.86
CA LYS A 203 -10.73 -26.80 10.62
C LYS A 203 -10.29 -27.92 9.70
N ASN A 204 -9.22 -28.61 10.07
CA ASN A 204 -8.70 -29.80 9.38
C ASN A 204 -8.86 -31.02 10.29
N GLU A 205 -9.44 -32.11 9.79
CA GLU A 205 -9.63 -33.33 10.59
C GLU A 205 -9.52 -34.59 9.71
N GLY A 206 -8.52 -35.42 10.00
CA GLY A 206 -8.17 -36.61 9.22
C GLY A 206 -7.67 -36.32 7.80
N ALA A 207 -7.29 -35.07 7.50
CA ALA A 207 -7.20 -34.53 6.13
C ALA A 207 -5.93 -33.68 5.90
N THR A 208 -5.71 -33.22 4.66
CA THR A 208 -4.45 -32.54 4.26
C THR A 208 -4.66 -31.08 3.87
N ILE A 209 -3.81 -30.20 4.39
CA ILE A 209 -3.74 -28.79 4.02
C ILE A 209 -2.31 -28.43 3.58
N SER A 210 -2.21 -27.72 2.46
CA SER A 210 -1.01 -27.01 2.02
C SER A 210 -1.35 -25.54 1.80
N LEU A 211 -0.59 -24.64 2.43
CA LEU A 211 -0.78 -23.19 2.35
C LEU A 211 0.48 -22.53 1.81
N THR A 212 0.34 -21.64 0.83
CA THR A 212 1.44 -20.83 0.28
C THR A 212 0.98 -19.39 0.08
N ASN A 213 1.71 -18.42 0.64
CA ASN A 213 1.38 -16.99 0.51
C ASN A 213 -0.05 -16.66 1.00
N CYS A 214 -0.47 -17.26 2.11
CA CYS A 214 -1.80 -17.04 2.66
C CYS A 214 -1.78 -16.13 3.88
N THR A 215 -2.86 -15.36 4.06
CA THR A 215 -3.08 -14.55 5.26
C THR A 215 -4.32 -15.03 6.03
N PHE A 216 -4.18 -15.17 7.35
CA PHE A 216 -5.26 -15.46 8.29
C PHE A 216 -5.40 -14.31 9.28
N TYR A 217 -6.52 -13.59 9.23
CA TYR A 217 -6.75 -12.41 10.03
C TYR A 217 -8.13 -12.38 10.68
N ASN A 218 -8.18 -11.98 11.95
CA ASN A 218 -9.42 -11.74 12.69
C ASN A 218 -10.40 -12.91 12.66
N ASN A 219 -9.90 -14.14 12.51
CA ASN A 219 -10.73 -15.33 12.63
C ASN A 219 -10.85 -15.70 14.11
N SER A 220 -12.02 -16.22 14.52
CA SER A 220 -12.33 -16.47 15.92
C SER A 220 -12.78 -17.89 16.16
N ALA A 221 -12.18 -18.54 17.16
CA ALA A 221 -12.64 -19.83 17.65
C ALA A 221 -13.22 -19.71 19.06
N VAL A 222 -14.14 -20.61 19.44
CA VAL A 222 -14.60 -20.73 20.84
C VAL A 222 -13.67 -21.62 21.66
N ILE A 223 -12.93 -22.57 21.09
CA ILE A 223 -12.03 -23.41 21.90
C ILE A 223 -10.58 -23.17 21.52
N ARG A 224 -10.26 -23.29 20.24
CA ARG A 224 -8.89 -23.09 19.75
C ARG A 224 -8.82 -22.98 18.23
N GLY A 225 -7.68 -22.47 17.76
CA GLY A 225 -7.38 -22.34 16.35
C GLY A 225 -8.25 -21.29 15.70
N GLY A 226 -8.22 -20.06 16.22
CA GLY A 226 -8.87 -18.91 15.58
C GLY A 226 -8.56 -18.87 14.10
N GLY A 227 -7.27 -18.88 13.74
CA GLY A 227 -6.84 -19.05 12.35
C GLY A 227 -7.11 -20.48 11.84
N ILE A 228 -6.40 -21.47 12.39
CA ILE A 228 -6.54 -22.88 12.01
C ILE A 228 -6.55 -23.80 13.24
N ASP A 229 -7.43 -24.79 13.26
CA ASP A 229 -7.30 -25.99 14.10
C ASP A 229 -7.09 -27.22 13.22
N SER A 230 -5.95 -27.88 13.36
CA SER A 230 -5.61 -29.14 12.68
C SER A 230 -5.64 -30.29 13.67
N GLY A 231 -6.75 -31.04 13.65
CA GLY A 231 -7.05 -32.15 14.54
C GLY A 231 -6.30 -33.43 14.19
N ALA A 232 -6.67 -34.55 14.80
CA ALA A 232 -5.89 -35.78 14.74
C ALA A 232 -5.76 -36.34 13.31
N SER A 233 -4.67 -37.09 13.06
CA SER A 233 -4.42 -37.76 11.77
C SER A 233 -4.46 -36.82 10.56
N SER A 234 -4.05 -35.57 10.76
CA SER A 234 -4.12 -34.51 9.76
C SER A 234 -2.72 -34.03 9.38
N THR A 235 -2.56 -33.56 8.14
CA THR A 235 -1.32 -32.95 7.66
C THR A 235 -1.53 -31.45 7.43
N LEU A 236 -0.59 -30.63 7.89
CA LEU A 236 -0.58 -29.18 7.71
C LEU A 236 0.82 -28.73 7.29
N ASN A 237 0.94 -28.22 6.06
CA ASN A 237 2.15 -27.65 5.49
C ASN A 237 1.94 -26.16 5.22
N ILE A 238 2.86 -25.32 5.70
CA ILE A 238 2.72 -23.87 5.64
C ILE A 238 4.02 -23.26 5.11
N THR A 239 3.90 -22.49 4.04
CA THR A 239 5.03 -21.76 3.45
C THR A 239 4.65 -20.30 3.23
N ASN A 240 5.48 -19.37 3.70
CA ASN A 240 5.28 -17.94 3.44
C ASN A 240 3.87 -17.46 3.81
N CYS A 241 3.36 -17.82 4.98
CA CYS A 241 2.02 -17.39 5.42
C CYS A 241 2.10 -16.41 6.60
N THR A 242 1.03 -15.66 6.82
CA THR A 242 0.90 -14.74 7.96
C THR A 242 -0.39 -15.01 8.73
N PHE A 243 -0.27 -15.35 10.01
CA PHE A 243 -1.37 -15.55 10.95
C PHE A 243 -1.32 -14.44 11.99
N SER A 244 -2.22 -13.48 11.93
CA SER A 244 -2.20 -12.38 12.89
C SER A 244 -3.58 -11.90 13.29
N GLY A 245 -3.72 -11.41 14.53
CA GLY A 245 -4.98 -10.88 15.04
C GLY A 245 -6.11 -11.90 15.17
N ASN A 246 -5.82 -13.21 15.20
CA ASN A 246 -6.85 -14.24 15.38
C ASN A 246 -7.16 -14.44 16.87
N ILE A 247 -8.40 -14.83 17.15
CA ILE A 247 -8.92 -14.99 18.52
C ILE A 247 -8.94 -16.48 18.89
N ARG A 248 -8.38 -16.82 20.06
CA ARG A 248 -8.11 -18.20 20.53
C ARG A 248 -7.12 -18.94 19.65
N GLY A 249 -5.98 -18.32 19.37
CA GLY A 249 -4.88 -18.95 18.65
C GLY A 249 -4.78 -18.58 17.17
N GLY A 250 -3.55 -18.43 16.67
CA GLY A 250 -3.28 -18.43 15.24
C GLY A 250 -3.35 -19.84 14.66
N ILE A 251 -2.53 -20.76 15.20
CA ILE A 251 -2.42 -22.14 14.73
C ILE A 251 -2.55 -23.12 15.90
N ALA A 252 -3.54 -24.01 15.86
CA ALA A 252 -3.65 -25.13 16.79
C ALA A 252 -3.45 -26.45 16.04
N ASN A 253 -2.54 -27.32 16.50
CA ASN A 253 -2.30 -28.66 15.95
C ASN A 253 -2.08 -29.74 17.04
N PRO A 254 -2.93 -29.85 18.07
CA PRO A 254 -2.63 -30.55 19.33
C PRO A 254 -2.29 -32.05 19.23
N ALA A 255 -2.48 -32.68 18.07
CA ALA A 255 -2.35 -34.12 17.87
C ALA A 255 -1.36 -34.52 16.75
N ASN A 256 -0.69 -33.59 16.07
CA ASN A 256 0.28 -33.92 15.01
C ASN A 256 1.47 -32.95 15.01
N GLU A 257 2.42 -33.19 14.12
CA GLU A 257 3.52 -32.27 13.85
C GLU A 257 3.24 -31.45 12.57
N THR A 258 3.47 -30.14 12.63
CA THR A 258 3.30 -29.22 11.50
C THR A 258 4.65 -28.80 10.94
N THR A 259 4.75 -28.67 9.61
CA THR A 259 5.92 -28.06 8.96
C THR A 259 5.57 -26.65 8.51
N ALA A 260 6.28 -25.67 9.04
CA ALA A 260 6.15 -24.26 8.66
C ALA A 260 7.50 -23.69 8.21
N VAL A 261 7.54 -23.01 7.07
CA VAL A 261 8.75 -22.32 6.60
C VAL A 261 8.40 -20.89 6.20
N ASN A 262 9.30 -19.94 6.51
CA ASN A 262 9.10 -18.52 6.19
C ASN A 262 7.76 -17.97 6.69
N THR A 263 7.25 -18.40 7.84
CA THR A 263 5.90 -18.08 8.30
C THR A 263 5.91 -17.14 9.50
N ILE A 264 4.96 -16.21 9.55
CA ILE A 264 4.73 -15.31 10.68
C ILE A 264 3.46 -15.74 11.44
N VAL A 265 3.56 -15.89 12.76
CA VAL A 265 2.40 -16.05 13.66
C VAL A 265 2.48 -15.01 14.78
N ALA A 266 1.69 -13.95 14.69
CA ALA A 266 1.87 -12.75 15.49
C ALA A 266 0.56 -12.18 16.04
N ASN A 267 0.58 -11.53 17.21
CA ASN A 267 -0.56 -10.73 17.71
C ASN A 267 -1.90 -11.49 17.79
N ASN A 268 -1.88 -12.80 18.03
CA ASN A 268 -3.09 -13.59 18.26
C ASN A 268 -3.44 -13.58 19.75
N SER A 269 -4.74 -13.67 20.10
CA SER A 269 -5.15 -13.72 21.51
C SER A 269 -4.93 -15.11 22.10
N GLU A 270 -4.69 -15.13 23.41
CA GLU A 270 -4.34 -16.30 24.24
C GLU A 270 -3.00 -16.95 23.90
N TYR A 271 -2.71 -17.25 22.64
CA TYR A 271 -1.45 -17.81 22.16
C TYR A 271 -1.30 -17.61 20.65
N ASN A 272 -0.08 -17.67 20.12
CA ASN A 272 0.13 -17.78 18.68
C ASN A 272 -0.08 -19.21 18.19
N CYS A 273 0.52 -20.20 18.87
CA CYS A 273 0.45 -21.59 18.50
C CYS A 273 0.09 -22.52 19.67
N SER A 274 -0.51 -23.66 19.37
CA SER A 274 -0.65 -24.76 20.34
C SER A 274 -0.41 -26.11 19.67
N GLY A 275 0.55 -26.89 20.17
CA GLY A 275 0.98 -28.18 19.60
C GLY A 275 2.39 -28.09 19.00
N GLY A 276 2.84 -29.15 18.32
CA GLY A 276 4.25 -29.33 17.95
C GLY A 276 4.59 -28.99 16.50
N PHE A 277 5.77 -28.42 16.28
CA PHE A 277 6.34 -28.21 14.94
C PHE A 277 7.52 -29.16 14.70
N THR A 278 7.67 -29.58 13.44
CA THR A 278 8.79 -30.45 13.01
C THR A 278 10.12 -29.69 13.05
N SER A 279 11.24 -30.42 13.11
CA SER A 279 12.58 -29.84 12.97
C SER A 279 12.85 -29.23 11.59
N SER A 280 12.03 -29.55 10.59
CA SER A 280 12.05 -28.92 9.27
C SER A 280 11.40 -27.54 9.27
N SER A 281 10.73 -27.16 10.37
CA SER A 281 10.18 -25.82 10.50
C SER A 281 11.30 -24.81 10.77
N THR A 282 11.54 -23.90 9.83
CA THR A 282 12.68 -22.97 9.88
C THR A 282 12.33 -21.59 9.34
N HIS A 283 13.11 -20.58 9.75
CA HIS A 283 12.97 -19.18 9.30
C HIS A 283 11.56 -18.63 9.55
N ASN A 284 10.96 -18.99 10.67
CA ASN A 284 9.65 -18.50 11.08
C ASN A 284 9.77 -17.50 12.23
N LEU A 285 8.80 -16.59 12.34
CA LEU A 285 8.78 -15.55 13.36
C LEU A 285 7.48 -15.60 14.17
N ALA A 286 7.57 -15.50 15.49
CA ALA A 286 6.42 -15.45 16.39
C ALA A 286 6.53 -14.33 17.42
N THR A 287 5.39 -13.80 17.88
CA THR A 287 5.38 -12.73 18.91
C THR A 287 5.36 -13.23 20.36
N ASP A 288 5.23 -14.54 20.55
CA ASP A 288 5.33 -15.23 21.84
C ASP A 288 6.15 -16.52 21.68
N ASP A 289 6.32 -17.27 22.75
CA ASP A 289 7.10 -18.51 22.81
C ASP A 289 6.28 -19.77 22.50
N SER A 290 4.97 -19.63 22.26
CA SER A 290 4.03 -20.75 22.11
C SER A 290 4.24 -21.58 20.85
N CYS A 291 4.93 -21.03 19.84
CA CYS A 291 5.28 -21.71 18.58
C CYS A 291 6.63 -22.44 18.62
N SER A 292 7.17 -22.71 19.81
CA SER A 292 8.46 -23.38 19.96
C SER A 292 8.34 -24.92 19.90
N PRO A 293 9.33 -25.64 19.33
CA PRO A 293 10.49 -25.13 18.57
C PRO A 293 10.11 -24.74 17.12
N GLY A 294 11.02 -24.07 16.41
CA GLY A 294 10.87 -23.80 14.96
C GLY A 294 10.47 -22.37 14.60
N PHE A 295 10.20 -21.53 15.60
CA PHE A 295 9.93 -20.10 15.45
C PHE A 295 10.91 -19.28 16.30
N THR A 296 11.47 -18.21 15.73
CA THR A 296 12.23 -17.21 16.47
C THR A 296 11.26 -16.21 17.07
N GLN A 297 11.32 -16.02 18.39
CA GLN A 297 10.50 -15.04 19.08
C GLN A 297 11.01 -13.62 18.79
N VAL A 298 10.11 -12.72 18.42
CA VAL A 298 10.34 -11.30 18.12
C VAL A 298 9.23 -10.45 18.75
N THR A 299 9.42 -9.14 18.87
CA THR A 299 8.37 -8.25 19.37
C THR A 299 7.44 -7.79 18.25
N THR A 300 6.20 -7.43 18.59
CA THR A 300 5.26 -6.80 17.64
C THR A 300 5.85 -5.55 16.99
N ALA A 301 6.54 -4.72 17.78
CA ALA A 301 7.18 -3.51 17.29
C ALA A 301 8.32 -3.79 16.29
N ALA A 302 9.02 -4.92 16.44
CA ALA A 302 10.07 -5.33 15.50
C ALA A 302 9.50 -5.91 14.19
N LEU A 303 8.33 -6.57 14.24
CA LEU A 303 7.70 -7.13 13.06
C LEU A 303 7.07 -6.08 12.13
N LYS A 304 6.58 -4.96 12.69
CA LYS A 304 5.98 -3.84 11.93
C LYS A 304 5.00 -4.29 10.83
N LEU A 305 4.04 -5.14 11.21
CA LEU A 305 3.00 -5.59 10.30
C LEU A 305 1.93 -4.51 10.14
N ALA A 306 1.63 -4.13 8.90
CA ALA A 306 0.53 -3.24 8.58
C ALA A 306 -0.58 -4.01 7.85
N TRP A 307 -1.76 -4.09 8.44
CA TRP A 307 -2.92 -4.64 7.75
C TRP A 307 -3.29 -3.77 6.55
N ARG A 308 -3.31 -4.34 5.36
CA ARG A 308 -3.72 -3.68 4.12
C ARG A 308 -4.69 -4.58 3.36
N ARG A 309 -5.98 -4.21 3.41
CA ARG A 309 -7.08 -4.84 2.67
C ARG A 309 -7.36 -6.31 3.07
N TRP A 310 -6.52 -7.26 2.65
CA TRP A 310 -6.63 -8.71 2.91
C TRP A 310 -5.27 -9.39 3.14
N LEU A 311 -4.23 -8.60 3.40
CA LEU A 311 -2.90 -9.09 3.70
C LEU A 311 -2.22 -8.22 4.76
N PHE A 312 -1.16 -8.75 5.36
CA PHE A 312 -0.25 -7.96 6.18
C PHE A 312 0.98 -7.56 5.37
N ALA A 313 1.10 -6.27 5.09
CA ALA A 313 2.30 -5.70 4.49
C ALA A 313 3.40 -5.58 5.55
N LEU A 314 4.64 -5.82 5.15
CA LEU A 314 5.79 -5.47 5.96
C LEU A 314 6.05 -3.98 5.81
N GLN A 315 6.23 -3.29 6.94
CA GLN A 315 6.69 -1.90 6.92
C GLN A 315 8.22 -1.85 6.97
N ALA A 316 8.71 -0.68 6.56
CA ALA A 316 10.10 -0.35 6.63
C ALA A 316 10.66 -0.50 8.07
N GLY A 317 11.60 -1.41 8.21
CA GLY A 317 12.41 -1.72 9.38
C GLY A 317 11.97 -3.01 10.06
N SER A 318 11.09 -3.78 9.40
CA SER A 318 10.65 -5.08 9.88
C SER A 318 11.80 -6.08 9.90
N VAL A 319 11.90 -6.85 10.98
CA VAL A 319 12.82 -7.99 11.10
C VAL A 319 12.44 -9.18 10.22
N ALA A 320 11.30 -9.13 9.54
CA ALA A 320 10.88 -10.16 8.58
C ALA A 320 11.44 -9.92 7.17
N ILE A 321 11.95 -8.72 6.89
CA ILE A 321 12.55 -8.36 5.60
C ILE A 321 13.89 -9.09 5.46
N ASP A 322 14.09 -9.78 4.34
CA ASP A 322 15.29 -10.53 3.97
C ASP A 322 15.72 -11.58 5.02
N ALA A 323 14.77 -12.12 5.78
CA ALA A 323 15.03 -13.03 6.90
C ALA A 323 14.61 -14.50 6.65
N GLY A 324 14.06 -14.79 5.47
CA GLY A 324 13.56 -16.11 5.09
C GLY A 324 14.60 -17.04 4.47
N ALA A 325 14.18 -18.27 4.20
CA ALA A 325 14.91 -19.27 3.43
C ALA A 325 14.55 -19.19 1.95
N ASN A 326 15.54 -18.86 1.11
CA ASN A 326 15.39 -18.85 -0.35
C ASN A 326 15.04 -20.22 -0.95
N SER A 327 15.45 -21.33 -0.31
CA SER A 327 15.18 -22.69 -0.80
C SER A 327 13.71 -23.08 -0.75
N ALA A 328 12.91 -22.42 0.08
CA ALA A 328 11.46 -22.64 0.21
C ALA A 328 10.63 -21.47 -0.34
N CYS A 329 11.29 -20.47 -0.94
CA CYS A 329 10.65 -19.25 -1.38
C CYS A 329 9.85 -19.47 -2.68
N PRO A 330 8.52 -19.23 -2.69
CA PRO A 330 7.73 -19.24 -3.92
C PRO A 330 8.17 -18.11 -4.85
N ALA A 331 7.93 -18.24 -6.16
CA ALA A 331 8.34 -17.25 -7.17
C ALA A 331 7.66 -15.87 -7.02
N VAL A 332 6.52 -15.82 -6.32
CA VAL A 332 5.76 -14.60 -6.07
C VAL A 332 5.22 -14.57 -4.65
N ASP A 333 4.83 -13.40 -4.13
CA ASP A 333 4.13 -13.21 -2.87
C ASP A 333 2.59 -13.29 -3.01
N GLN A 334 1.84 -12.98 -1.95
CA GLN A 334 0.36 -13.02 -1.96
C GLN A 334 -0.27 -12.09 -3.02
N ARG A 335 0.40 -11.00 -3.40
CA ARG A 335 -0.08 -10.05 -4.42
C ARG A 335 0.30 -10.49 -5.84
N GLY A 336 1.24 -11.42 -5.96
CA GLY A 336 1.87 -11.76 -7.23
C GLY A 336 3.16 -10.98 -7.49
N ALA A 337 3.67 -10.21 -6.51
CA ALA A 337 4.97 -9.54 -6.64
C ALA A 337 6.09 -10.57 -6.62
N ALA A 338 7.13 -10.38 -7.44
CA ALA A 338 8.25 -11.31 -7.57
C ALA A 338 9.01 -11.50 -6.25
N ARG A 339 9.60 -12.69 -6.06
CA ARG A 339 10.47 -13.06 -4.95
C ARG A 339 11.71 -13.84 -5.41
N PRO A 340 12.82 -13.82 -4.66
CA PRO A 340 13.12 -12.87 -3.58
C PRO A 340 13.52 -11.50 -4.14
N LEU A 341 13.28 -10.45 -3.36
CA LEU A 341 13.79 -9.10 -3.60
C LEU A 341 14.84 -8.77 -2.55
N ASP A 342 15.72 -7.82 -2.85
CA ASP A 342 16.65 -7.25 -1.86
C ASP A 342 15.92 -6.13 -1.12
N GLY A 343 15.09 -6.51 -0.14
CA GLY A 343 14.19 -5.61 0.57
C GLY A 343 14.93 -4.65 1.51
N ASN A 344 16.11 -5.04 1.99
CA ASN A 344 16.98 -4.30 2.90
C ASN A 344 18.13 -3.55 2.18
N ASN A 345 18.24 -3.70 0.86
CA ASN A 345 19.22 -3.07 -0.03
C ASN A 345 20.69 -3.29 0.39
N ASP A 346 21.02 -4.47 0.90
CA ASP A 346 22.40 -4.86 1.26
C ASP A 346 23.19 -5.49 0.10
N GLY A 347 22.55 -5.64 -1.06
CA GLY A 347 23.10 -6.27 -2.26
C GLY A 347 22.75 -7.75 -2.41
N THR A 348 22.01 -8.35 -1.46
CA THR A 348 21.63 -9.76 -1.44
C THR A 348 20.12 -9.93 -1.35
N ALA A 349 19.50 -10.43 -2.43
CA ALA A 349 18.08 -10.76 -2.40
C ALA A 349 17.79 -12.01 -1.54
N VAL A 350 16.99 -11.85 -0.48
CA VAL A 350 16.54 -12.94 0.39
C VAL A 350 15.03 -12.87 0.54
N CYS A 351 14.38 -14.02 0.57
CA CYS A 351 12.93 -14.09 0.71
C CYS A 351 12.49 -13.48 2.04
N ASP A 352 11.42 -12.71 2.04
CA ASP A 352 10.82 -12.25 3.28
C ASP A 352 10.06 -13.35 4.00
N VAL A 353 10.06 -13.29 5.33
CA VAL A 353 9.21 -14.13 6.17
C VAL A 353 7.78 -13.59 6.09
N GLY A 354 6.81 -14.48 5.87
CA GLY A 354 5.39 -14.19 5.76
C GLY A 354 4.89 -14.13 4.32
N SER A 355 3.64 -13.72 4.18
CA SER A 355 2.87 -13.71 2.92
C SER A 355 3.24 -12.57 1.96
N TYR A 356 3.97 -11.56 2.44
CA TYR A 356 4.34 -10.37 1.70
C TYR A 356 5.85 -10.35 1.38
N GLU A 357 6.21 -9.91 0.17
CA GLU A 357 7.59 -9.57 -0.18
C GLU A 357 7.75 -8.05 -0.24
N TYR A 358 8.67 -7.54 0.53
CA TYR A 358 8.88 -6.14 0.69
C TYR A 358 9.62 -5.54 -0.50
N SER A 359 8.91 -4.61 -1.14
CA SER A 359 9.45 -3.73 -2.16
C SER A 359 9.07 -2.30 -1.78
N PRO A 360 9.92 -1.31 -2.12
CA PRO A 360 9.51 0.07 -2.03
C PRO A 360 8.38 0.23 -3.04
N SER A 361 7.32 0.84 -2.57
CA SER A 361 6.13 1.09 -3.37
C SER A 361 6.03 2.57 -3.64
N TRP A 362 5.54 2.86 -4.84
CA TRP A 362 5.22 4.19 -5.30
C TRP A 362 3.72 4.29 -5.45
N GLU A 363 3.15 5.39 -5.02
CA GLU A 363 1.79 5.79 -5.33
C GLU A 363 1.85 7.20 -5.90
N GLU A 364 1.14 7.46 -7.00
CA GLU A 364 1.12 8.76 -7.68
C GLU A 364 -0.34 9.20 -7.81
N TYR A 365 -0.60 10.45 -7.45
CA TYR A 365 -1.93 11.01 -7.29
C TYR A 365 -2.09 12.24 -8.20
N PRO A 366 -2.75 12.10 -9.37
CA PRO A 366 -2.95 13.22 -10.29
C PRO A 366 -3.74 14.36 -9.63
N VAL A 367 -3.23 15.58 -9.73
CA VAL A 367 -3.93 16.78 -9.26
C VAL A 367 -5.09 17.08 -10.22
N PRO A 368 -6.33 17.33 -9.74
CA PRO A 368 -7.51 17.51 -10.59
C PRO A 368 -7.40 18.69 -11.58
N THR A 369 -6.79 19.80 -11.16
CA THR A 369 -6.52 20.95 -12.02
C THR A 369 -5.36 20.63 -12.94
N GLU A 370 -5.61 20.66 -14.25
CA GLU A 370 -4.55 20.47 -15.24
C GLU A 370 -3.52 21.60 -15.19
N ASN A 371 -2.23 21.24 -15.30
CA ASN A 371 -1.10 22.18 -15.32
C ASN A 371 -1.07 23.14 -14.12
N SER A 372 -1.53 22.69 -12.96
CA SER A 372 -1.62 23.48 -11.73
C SER A 372 -0.28 23.72 -11.05
N GLN A 373 0.77 22.98 -11.45
CA GLN A 373 2.13 23.08 -10.90
C GLN A 373 2.13 22.94 -9.37
N PRO A 374 1.85 21.75 -8.81
CA PRO A 374 1.97 21.52 -7.38
C PRO A 374 3.40 21.83 -6.92
N TYR A 375 3.56 22.59 -5.84
CA TYR A 375 4.87 23.12 -5.40
C TYR A 375 5.19 22.84 -3.93
N GLY A 376 4.70 23.65 -2.99
CA GLY A 376 4.92 23.46 -1.56
C GLY A 376 4.09 22.30 -1.03
N ILE A 377 4.61 21.54 -0.06
CA ILE A 377 3.92 20.39 0.54
C ILE A 377 4.19 20.30 2.03
N THR A 378 3.15 19.98 2.80
CA THR A 378 3.23 19.79 4.24
C THR A 378 2.19 18.79 4.73
N LEU A 379 2.25 18.46 6.02
CA LEU A 379 1.30 17.57 6.67
C LEU A 379 0.53 18.33 7.76
N ASP A 380 -0.76 18.02 7.90
CA ASP A 380 -1.52 18.43 9.07
C ASP A 380 -1.23 17.54 10.29
N SER A 381 -1.82 17.89 11.44
CA SER A 381 -1.65 17.17 12.71
C SER A 381 -2.12 15.70 12.68
N SER A 382 -2.84 15.30 11.64
CA SER A 382 -3.36 13.94 11.43
C SER A 382 -2.62 13.20 10.32
N ASN A 383 -1.49 13.73 9.83
CA ASN A 383 -0.77 13.28 8.64
C ASN A 383 -1.56 13.44 7.32
N GLY A 384 -2.58 14.29 7.28
CA GLY A 384 -3.23 14.68 6.03
C GLY A 384 -2.27 15.51 5.19
N VAL A 385 -2.16 15.19 3.90
CA VAL A 385 -1.21 15.84 2.98
C VAL A 385 -1.84 17.08 2.36
N TRP A 386 -1.19 18.22 2.51
CA TRP A 386 -1.61 19.52 1.96
C TRP A 386 -0.52 20.09 1.07
N PHE A 387 -0.90 20.72 -0.03
CA PHE A 387 0.05 21.29 -0.98
C PHE A 387 -0.50 22.55 -1.66
N THR A 388 0.41 23.39 -2.16
CA THR A 388 0.06 24.56 -2.98
C THR A 388 0.05 24.20 -4.46
N GLU A 389 -0.87 24.79 -5.22
CA GLU A 389 -0.92 24.72 -6.69
C GLU A 389 -0.51 26.07 -7.26
N LEU A 390 0.78 26.22 -7.59
CA LEU A 390 1.39 27.51 -7.91
C LEU A 390 0.74 28.20 -9.11
N ALA A 391 0.52 27.46 -10.21
CA ALA A 391 -0.18 27.97 -11.38
C ALA A 391 -1.71 27.77 -11.30
N GLY A 392 -2.17 26.80 -10.50
CA GLY A 392 -3.59 26.52 -10.30
C GLY A 392 -4.32 27.55 -9.43
N ASN A 393 -3.59 28.33 -8.62
CA ASN A 393 -4.12 29.30 -7.67
C ASN A 393 -5.05 28.66 -6.63
N LYS A 394 -4.65 27.49 -6.12
CA LYS A 394 -5.41 26.66 -5.18
C LYS A 394 -4.52 26.07 -4.10
N ILE A 395 -5.16 25.61 -3.03
CA ILE A 395 -4.57 24.70 -2.05
C ILE A 395 -5.20 23.32 -2.27
N GLY A 396 -4.38 22.29 -2.46
CA GLY A 396 -4.80 20.90 -2.55
C GLY A 396 -4.71 20.20 -1.20
N ARG A 397 -5.65 19.28 -0.94
CA ARG A 397 -5.63 18.35 0.19
C ARG A 397 -5.90 16.93 -0.31
N LEU A 398 -4.97 16.03 -0.07
CA LEU A 398 -5.17 14.61 -0.30
C LEU A 398 -5.81 14.00 0.96
N THR A 399 -6.98 13.39 0.76
CA THR A 399 -7.78 12.77 1.82
C THR A 399 -7.82 11.25 1.63
N SER A 400 -7.54 10.53 2.71
CA SER A 400 -7.77 9.09 2.79
C SER A 400 -9.02 8.84 3.63
N ALA A 401 -9.79 7.79 3.32
CA ALA A 401 -11.09 7.55 3.95
C ALA A 401 -11.04 7.38 5.49
N SER A 402 -9.85 7.20 6.10
CA SER A 402 -9.66 7.21 7.56
C SER A 402 -9.90 8.57 8.23
N ASP A 403 -9.96 9.66 7.46
CA ASP A 403 -10.23 11.00 7.99
C ASP A 403 -11.73 11.28 8.23
N SER A 404 -12.62 10.35 7.87
CA SER A 404 -14.05 10.46 8.10
C SER A 404 -14.51 9.47 9.17
N ALA A 405 -15.07 9.98 10.27
CA ALA A 405 -15.69 9.19 11.33
C ALA A 405 -17.02 8.51 10.91
N ALA A 406 -17.22 8.28 9.61
CA ALA A 406 -18.41 7.66 9.06
C ALA A 406 -18.12 6.19 8.73
N SER A 407 -18.85 5.31 9.41
CA SER A 407 -18.96 3.88 9.13
C SER A 407 -19.00 3.57 7.63
N ALA A 408 -17.92 3.06 7.07
CA ALA A 408 -17.91 2.49 5.73
C ALA A 408 -17.92 0.96 5.84
N LEU A 409 -18.86 0.35 5.13
CA LEU A 409 -19.00 -1.09 4.96
C LEU A 409 -17.69 -1.69 4.42
N PRO A 410 -17.29 -2.91 4.87
CA PRO A 410 -16.15 -3.60 4.28
C PRO A 410 -16.45 -3.97 2.82
N GLY A 411 -15.75 -3.37 1.86
CA GLY A 411 -15.84 -3.78 0.44
C GLY A 411 -15.70 -2.70 -0.63
N ALA A 412 -15.84 -1.40 -0.32
CA ALA A 412 -15.56 -0.35 -1.31
C ALA A 412 -14.03 -0.14 -1.45
N MET A 413 -13.50 -0.08 -2.68
CA MET A 413 -12.15 0.47 -2.89
C MET A 413 -12.12 1.88 -2.31
N GLN A 414 -11.32 2.10 -1.27
CA GLN A 414 -11.12 3.42 -0.69
C GLN A 414 -10.32 4.25 -1.67
N ALA A 415 -11.03 5.07 -2.46
CA ALA A 415 -10.39 6.05 -3.32
C ALA A 415 -9.76 7.12 -2.44
N VAL A 416 -8.45 7.29 -2.54
CA VAL A 416 -7.78 8.51 -2.10
C VAL A 416 -8.22 9.62 -3.05
N THR A 417 -8.69 10.74 -2.52
CA THR A 417 -9.20 11.86 -3.32
C THR A 417 -8.48 13.16 -2.98
N ILE A 418 -8.12 13.92 -3.99
CA ILE A 418 -7.62 15.30 -3.84
C ILE A 418 -8.82 16.25 -3.88
N THR A 419 -8.96 17.05 -2.83
CA THR A 419 -9.89 18.19 -2.76
C THR A 419 -9.09 19.47 -2.95
N GLU A 420 -9.56 20.38 -3.82
CA GLU A 420 -8.87 21.64 -4.09
C GLU A 420 -9.70 22.83 -3.59
N TYR A 421 -9.02 23.83 -3.04
CA TYR A 421 -9.62 25.04 -2.48
C TYR A 421 -9.08 26.27 -3.19
N THR A 422 -9.96 27.00 -3.89
CA THR A 422 -9.59 28.20 -4.62
C THR A 422 -9.21 29.35 -3.69
N ILE A 423 -8.01 29.90 -3.91
CA ILE A 423 -7.53 31.08 -3.18
C ILE A 423 -8.30 32.31 -3.68
N PRO A 424 -8.82 33.18 -2.78
CA PRO A 424 -9.64 34.34 -3.17
C PRO A 424 -8.91 35.36 -4.06
N THR A 425 -7.64 35.65 -3.78
CA THR A 425 -6.79 36.46 -4.64
C THR A 425 -6.44 35.66 -5.89
N ALA A 426 -6.85 36.15 -7.05
CA ALA A 426 -6.49 35.55 -8.33
C ALA A 426 -5.01 35.76 -8.67
N ASP A 427 -4.42 34.81 -9.39
CA ASP A 427 -3.04 34.85 -9.89
C ASP A 427 -2.01 35.16 -8.78
N SER A 428 -2.25 34.69 -7.56
CA SER A 428 -1.48 35.01 -6.36
C SER A 428 -0.18 34.22 -6.23
N LEU A 429 -0.01 33.17 -7.05
CA LEU A 429 1.14 32.26 -7.05
C LEU A 429 1.43 31.70 -5.65
N PRO A 430 0.57 30.83 -5.09
CA PRO A 430 0.84 30.22 -3.79
C PRO A 430 2.13 29.40 -3.85
N SER A 431 3.09 29.71 -2.99
CA SER A 431 4.42 29.10 -3.01
C SER A 431 4.55 28.02 -1.93
N ASP A 432 4.83 28.40 -0.69
CA ASP A 432 5.10 27.45 0.40
C ASP A 432 3.92 27.34 1.36
N ILE A 433 3.87 26.25 2.14
CA ILE A 433 2.80 25.95 3.10
C ILE A 433 3.34 25.24 4.35
N ALA A 434 2.88 25.67 5.53
CA ALA A 434 3.27 25.09 6.81
C ALA A 434 2.07 24.88 7.75
N LEU A 435 2.15 23.88 8.62
CA LEU A 435 1.22 23.70 9.73
C LEU A 435 1.50 24.76 10.82
N GLY A 436 0.54 25.64 11.04
CA GLY A 436 0.60 26.69 12.06
C GLY A 436 0.35 26.19 13.48
N PRO A 437 0.71 27.00 14.50
CA PRO A 437 0.54 26.64 15.91
C PRO A 437 -0.92 26.67 16.36
N ASP A 438 -1.83 27.17 15.53
CA ASP A 438 -3.29 27.13 15.71
C ASP A 438 -3.94 25.90 15.04
N SER A 439 -3.14 24.92 14.60
CA SER A 439 -3.58 23.70 13.91
C SER A 439 -4.27 23.94 12.56
N ASN A 440 -4.02 25.10 11.94
CA ASN A 440 -4.44 25.41 10.57
C ASN A 440 -3.22 25.50 9.68
N LEU A 441 -3.41 25.40 8.37
CA LEU A 441 -2.31 25.51 7.42
C LEU A 441 -2.16 26.98 7.01
N TRP A 442 -0.93 27.44 6.88
CA TRP A 442 -0.57 28.79 6.51
C TRP A 442 0.34 28.75 5.29
N PHE A 443 0.08 29.60 4.30
CA PHE A 443 0.78 29.57 3.02
C PHE A 443 1.18 30.97 2.56
N THR A 444 2.18 31.06 1.69
CA THR A 444 2.63 32.31 1.09
C THR A 444 1.97 32.51 -0.27
N GLU A 445 1.55 33.75 -0.57
CA GLU A 445 1.07 34.16 -1.89
C GLU A 445 2.10 35.11 -2.51
N TYR A 446 2.97 34.56 -3.36
CA TYR A 446 4.15 35.24 -3.86
C TYR A 446 3.81 36.50 -4.66
N ALA A 447 2.97 36.39 -5.69
CA ALA A 447 2.55 37.54 -6.49
C ALA A 447 1.43 38.35 -5.81
N GLY A 448 0.78 37.76 -4.81
CA GLY A 448 -0.29 38.40 -4.04
C GLY A 448 0.21 39.43 -3.02
N ASP A 449 1.46 39.37 -2.58
CA ASP A 449 1.94 40.07 -1.39
C ASP A 449 1.06 39.77 -0.15
N ARG A 450 0.75 38.48 0.08
CA ARG A 450 -0.12 38.03 1.19
C ARG A 450 0.41 36.78 1.88
N ILE A 451 0.00 36.62 3.14
CA ILE A 451 0.02 35.33 3.83
C ILE A 451 -1.41 34.81 3.88
N GLY A 452 -1.63 33.60 3.39
CA GLY A 452 -2.89 32.89 3.45
C GLY A 452 -2.96 31.95 4.65
N ARG A 453 -4.17 31.68 5.12
CA ARG A 453 -4.50 30.69 6.14
C ARG A 453 -5.69 29.88 5.69
N ILE A 454 -5.58 28.56 5.74
CA ILE A 454 -6.67 27.64 5.43
C ILE A 454 -6.94 26.71 6.62
N THR A 455 -8.21 26.62 7.00
CA THR A 455 -8.66 25.66 8.03
C THR A 455 -8.73 24.24 7.46
N LEU A 456 -8.70 23.22 8.32
CA LEU A 456 -8.87 21.83 7.88
C LEU A 456 -10.20 21.55 7.16
N ALA A 457 -11.20 22.42 7.37
CA ALA A 457 -12.49 22.38 6.69
C ALA A 457 -12.51 23.15 5.34
N GLY A 458 -11.40 23.77 4.94
CA GLY A 458 -11.25 24.45 3.65
C GLY A 458 -11.55 25.95 3.64
N ALA A 459 -11.86 26.57 4.78
CA ALA A 459 -12.09 28.01 4.83
C ALA A 459 -10.75 28.78 4.75
N ILE A 460 -10.60 29.66 3.75
CA ILE A 460 -9.41 30.48 3.50
C ILE A 460 -9.60 31.91 4.05
N THR A 461 -8.55 32.47 4.64
CA THR A 461 -8.44 33.87 5.06
C THR A 461 -7.07 34.40 4.63
N GLU A 462 -7.02 35.61 4.07
CA GLU A 462 -5.78 36.19 3.53
C GLU A 462 -5.40 37.46 4.30
N TYR A 463 -4.11 37.65 4.53
CA TYR A 463 -3.54 38.77 5.27
C TYR A 463 -2.56 39.55 4.39
N PRO A 464 -2.86 40.82 4.04
CA PRO A 464 -1.99 41.62 3.19
C PRO A 464 -0.68 41.99 3.88
N LEU A 465 0.41 41.87 3.14
CA LEU A 465 1.73 42.38 3.48
C LEU A 465 1.98 43.73 2.80
N PRO A 466 3.05 44.45 3.16
CA PRO A 466 3.52 45.59 2.39
C PRO A 466 3.74 45.24 0.91
N ALA A 467 3.57 46.22 0.03
CA ALA A 467 3.77 46.01 -1.40
C ALA A 467 5.23 45.61 -1.69
N SER A 468 5.41 44.69 -2.63
CA SER A 468 6.73 44.14 -3.02
C SER A 468 7.38 43.28 -1.95
N SER A 469 6.61 42.70 -1.03
CA SER A 469 7.10 41.69 -0.09
C SER A 469 7.49 40.39 -0.81
N ALA A 470 6.68 39.92 -1.76
CA ALA A 470 6.84 38.64 -2.47
C ALA A 470 7.24 37.49 -1.53
N PRO A 471 6.35 37.08 -0.59
CA PRO A 471 6.66 36.05 0.39
C PRO A 471 6.81 34.69 -0.31
N ILE A 472 7.87 33.94 0.01
CA ILE A 472 8.21 32.70 -0.72
C ILE A 472 8.22 31.44 0.16
N ALA A 473 8.67 31.53 1.41
CA ALA A 473 8.72 30.42 2.38
C ALA A 473 8.13 30.81 3.73
N ILE A 474 7.57 29.85 4.46
CA ILE A 474 6.92 30.09 5.76
C ILE A 474 7.13 28.92 6.73
N THR A 475 7.34 29.23 8.00
CA THR A 475 7.47 28.22 9.06
C THR A 475 6.95 28.74 10.41
N VAL A 476 6.85 27.83 11.38
CA VAL A 476 6.54 28.19 12.77
C VAL A 476 7.84 28.35 13.54
N GLY A 477 8.03 29.53 14.13
CA GLY A 477 9.17 29.81 14.98
C GLY A 477 9.05 29.19 16.37
N PRO A 478 10.17 29.04 17.10
CA PRO A 478 10.19 28.50 18.46
C PRO A 478 9.47 29.37 19.50
N ASP A 479 9.07 30.58 19.11
CA ASP A 479 8.26 31.50 19.90
C ASP A 479 6.75 31.41 19.62
N GLY A 480 6.32 30.43 18.81
CA GLY A 480 4.92 30.18 18.48
C GLY A 480 4.33 31.19 17.49
N ASN A 481 5.15 31.97 16.81
CA ASN A 481 4.73 32.86 15.73
C ASN A 481 5.05 32.24 14.36
N LEU A 482 4.39 32.76 13.33
CA LEU A 482 4.72 32.48 11.93
C LEU A 482 5.89 33.35 11.51
N TRP A 483 6.83 32.77 10.80
CA TRP A 483 7.99 33.45 10.24
C TRP A 483 8.10 33.11 8.76
N PHE A 484 8.44 34.09 7.94
CA PHE A 484 8.45 33.91 6.49
C PHE A 484 9.53 34.74 5.81
N CYS A 485 10.01 34.24 4.67
CA CYS A 485 10.97 34.93 3.81
C CYS A 485 10.23 35.81 2.81
N GLU A 486 10.59 37.10 2.76
CA GLU A 486 10.15 38.06 1.75
C GLU A 486 11.26 38.24 0.71
N GLU A 487 11.18 37.52 -0.40
CA GLU A 487 12.22 37.56 -1.43
C GLU A 487 12.31 38.96 -2.06
N GLY A 488 11.17 39.53 -2.45
CA GLY A 488 11.08 40.85 -3.07
C GLY A 488 11.48 41.96 -2.10
N GLY A 489 11.16 41.80 -0.82
CA GLY A 489 11.50 42.74 0.25
C GLY A 489 12.93 42.60 0.78
N ASN A 490 13.63 41.48 0.50
CA ASN A 490 14.90 41.11 1.13
C ASN A 490 14.85 41.14 2.67
N ARG A 491 13.75 40.60 3.23
CA ARG A 491 13.41 40.68 4.67
C ARG A 491 12.92 39.34 5.20
N ILE A 492 13.02 39.18 6.52
CA ILE A 492 12.32 38.12 7.26
C ILE A 492 11.13 38.74 7.98
N GLY A 493 9.93 38.29 7.66
CA GLY A 493 8.68 38.70 8.30
C GLY A 493 8.33 37.81 9.50
N LYS A 494 7.66 38.41 10.50
CA LYS A 494 7.16 37.73 11.69
C LYS A 494 5.71 38.11 11.94
N MET A 495 4.81 37.13 12.05
CA MET A 495 3.37 37.34 12.17
C MET A 495 2.77 36.40 13.24
N ASN A 496 1.71 36.84 13.93
CA ASN A 496 0.96 35.98 14.83
C ASN A 496 -0.18 35.23 14.11
N THR A 497 -0.84 34.29 14.77
CA THR A 497 -1.95 33.51 14.18
C THR A 497 -3.25 34.31 13.98
N SER A 498 -3.33 35.55 14.47
CA SER A 498 -4.42 36.48 14.14
C SER A 498 -4.14 37.30 12.87
N GLY A 499 -3.03 37.04 12.18
CA GLY A 499 -2.63 37.72 10.95
C GLY A 499 -2.00 39.10 11.15
N THR A 500 -1.58 39.43 12.37
CA THR A 500 -0.91 40.69 12.66
C THR A 500 0.58 40.56 12.40
N LEU A 501 1.10 41.37 11.47
CA LEU A 501 2.53 41.53 11.25
C LEU A 501 3.18 42.18 12.48
N LEU A 502 4.06 41.46 13.15
CA LEU A 502 4.71 41.85 14.39
C LEU A 502 6.01 42.60 14.15
N ALA A 503 6.79 42.15 13.16
CA ALA A 503 8.07 42.72 12.78
C ALA A 503 8.48 42.28 11.38
N GLU A 504 9.34 43.08 10.75
CA GLU A 504 10.12 42.74 9.56
C GLU A 504 11.59 43.03 9.87
N TYR A 505 12.49 42.17 9.40
CA TYR A 505 13.92 42.27 9.66
C TYR A 505 14.70 42.26 8.34
N ASP A 506 15.42 43.34 8.05
CA ASP A 506 16.25 43.44 6.85
C ASP A 506 17.39 42.42 6.89
N VAL A 507 17.53 41.64 5.82
CA VAL A 507 18.65 40.72 5.65
C VAL A 507 19.89 41.52 5.25
N PRO A 508 21.05 41.37 5.94
CA PRO A 508 22.24 42.19 5.69
C PRO A 508 22.78 42.11 4.25
N THR A 509 22.70 40.93 3.63
CA THR A 509 23.05 40.73 2.23
C THR A 509 21.96 41.30 1.33
N ALA A 510 22.31 42.31 0.53
CA ALA A 510 21.38 42.87 -0.45
C ALA A 510 21.10 41.88 -1.59
N ASN A 511 19.84 41.81 -2.03
CA ASN A 511 19.37 40.88 -3.07
C ASN A 511 19.81 39.43 -2.79
N SER A 512 19.63 39.01 -1.54
CA SER A 512 20.07 37.69 -1.04
C SER A 512 19.39 36.52 -1.75
N GLY A 513 18.22 36.74 -2.36
CA GLY A 513 17.42 35.70 -2.99
C GLY A 513 16.96 34.68 -1.96
N LEU A 514 16.22 35.14 -0.94
CA LEU A 514 15.71 34.27 0.12
C LEU A 514 14.86 33.16 -0.49
N ASN A 515 15.03 31.92 -0.01
CA ASN A 515 14.37 30.77 -0.62
C ASN A 515 13.58 29.93 0.38
N ASP A 516 14.20 29.48 1.48
CA ASP A 516 13.58 28.58 2.47
C ASP A 516 13.88 29.03 3.91
N ILE A 517 13.05 28.62 4.88
CA ILE A 517 13.20 28.93 6.31
C ILE A 517 12.65 27.83 7.22
N VAL A 518 13.42 27.46 8.25
CA VAL A 518 13.02 26.45 9.25
C VAL A 518 13.39 26.85 10.67
N ALA A 519 12.68 26.30 11.66
CA ALA A 519 13.13 26.35 13.05
C ALA A 519 14.33 25.42 13.26
N GLY A 520 15.39 25.95 13.87
CA GLY A 520 16.57 25.19 14.27
C GLY A 520 16.46 24.59 15.68
N PRO A 521 17.28 23.57 15.99
CA PRO A 521 17.29 22.91 17.30
C PRO A 521 17.83 23.80 18.43
N ASP A 522 18.39 24.96 18.10
CA ASP A 522 18.93 25.96 19.03
C ASP A 522 17.94 27.07 19.40
N GLY A 523 16.67 26.94 18.99
CA GLY A 523 15.65 27.95 19.27
C GLY A 523 15.81 29.23 18.45
N ALA A 524 16.55 29.18 17.33
CA ALA A 524 16.57 30.20 16.29
C ALA A 524 15.81 29.71 15.04
N LEU A 525 15.60 30.60 14.08
CA LEU A 525 15.23 30.22 12.72
C LEU A 525 16.46 30.30 11.82
N TRP A 526 16.49 29.44 10.82
CA TRP A 526 17.56 29.32 9.84
C TRP A 526 16.96 29.40 8.44
N PHE A 527 17.60 30.17 7.55
CA PHE A 527 17.08 30.43 6.21
C PHE A 527 18.19 30.39 5.15
N THR A 528 17.81 30.18 3.90
CA THR A 528 18.74 30.09 2.77
C THR A 528 18.72 31.36 1.93
N GLU A 529 19.91 31.80 1.51
CA GLU A 529 20.12 32.91 0.60
C GLU A 529 20.66 32.37 -0.73
N TYR A 530 19.79 32.14 -1.71
CA TYR A 530 20.11 31.46 -2.97
C TYR A 530 21.12 32.26 -3.81
N GLU A 531 20.90 33.57 -3.96
CA GLU A 531 21.82 34.47 -4.66
C GLU A 531 23.00 34.90 -3.78
N GLY A 532 22.74 35.06 -2.48
CA GLY A 532 23.74 35.42 -1.47
C GLY A 532 24.77 34.32 -1.18
N GLN A 533 24.45 33.05 -1.49
CA GLN A 533 25.27 31.86 -1.21
C GLN A 533 25.61 31.73 0.28
N LYS A 534 24.60 31.93 1.12
CA LYS A 534 24.73 31.95 2.58
C LYS A 534 23.59 31.21 3.25
N ILE A 535 23.86 30.73 4.46
CA ILE A 535 22.84 30.35 5.42
C ILE A 535 22.69 31.47 6.43
N GLY A 536 21.48 32.01 6.54
CA GLY A 536 21.12 32.98 7.56
C GLY A 536 20.58 32.29 8.82
N ARG A 537 20.80 32.92 9.96
CA ARG A 537 20.27 32.51 11.27
C ARG A 537 19.69 33.74 11.96
N ILE A 538 18.43 33.70 12.33
CA ILE A 538 17.73 34.77 13.03
C ILE A 538 17.20 34.30 14.39
N THR A 539 17.49 35.05 15.46
CA THR A 539 16.90 34.79 16.77
C THR A 539 15.45 35.26 16.83
N PRO A 540 14.60 34.75 17.75
CA PRO A 540 13.23 35.26 17.88
C PRO A 540 13.13 36.76 18.21
N GLY A 541 14.23 37.34 18.72
CA GLY A 541 14.39 38.77 18.97
C GLY A 541 14.87 39.60 17.77
N GLY A 542 15.15 38.97 16.62
CA GLY A 542 15.48 39.65 15.37
C GLY A 542 16.97 39.84 15.07
N THR A 543 17.88 39.18 15.80
CA THR A 543 19.32 39.27 15.50
C THR A 543 19.69 38.28 14.40
N ILE A 544 20.19 38.79 13.26
CA ILE A 544 20.63 38.00 12.11
C ILE A 544 22.15 37.80 12.13
N THR A 545 22.56 36.56 11.90
CA THR A 545 23.95 36.15 11.59
C THR A 545 23.95 35.37 10.28
N GLU A 546 24.90 35.64 9.39
CA GLU A 546 25.02 34.94 8.10
C GLU A 546 26.32 34.12 8.04
N TYR A 547 26.25 32.95 7.40
CA TYR A 547 27.35 32.02 7.21
C TYR A 547 27.54 31.74 5.72
N THR A 548 28.72 32.01 5.17
CA THR A 548 29.04 31.67 3.78
C THR A 548 28.94 30.17 3.56
N ALA A 549 28.16 29.76 2.57
CA ALA A 549 27.90 28.36 2.20
C ALA A 549 28.33 28.10 0.75
N GLY A 550 27.94 26.96 0.19
CA GLY A 550 28.17 26.62 -1.21
C GLY A 550 27.26 27.35 -2.19
N ALA A 551 27.47 27.08 -3.48
CA ALA A 551 26.77 27.78 -4.56
C ALA A 551 25.29 27.37 -4.65
N LYS A 552 24.41 28.38 -4.71
CA LYS A 552 22.96 28.21 -4.93
C LYS A 552 22.30 27.28 -3.90
N VAL A 553 22.35 27.68 -2.63
CA VAL A 553 21.67 26.98 -1.54
C VAL A 553 20.15 27.13 -1.67
N PHE A 554 19.41 26.02 -1.57
CA PHE A 554 17.96 25.99 -1.83
C PHE A 554 17.16 25.59 -0.59
N GLY A 555 16.93 24.29 -0.38
CA GLY A 555 16.14 23.79 0.73
C GLY A 555 16.96 23.67 2.01
N ILE A 556 16.32 23.78 3.17
CA ILE A 556 16.94 23.58 4.49
C ILE A 556 16.00 22.80 5.42
N ALA A 557 16.54 21.88 6.21
CA ALA A 557 15.78 21.09 7.17
C ALA A 557 16.58 20.76 8.44
N PRO A 558 15.94 20.65 9.61
CA PRO A 558 16.58 20.07 10.78
C PRO A 558 16.87 18.58 10.54
N GLY A 559 18.11 18.18 10.75
CA GLY A 559 18.54 16.79 10.66
C GLY A 559 18.37 16.03 11.97
N PRO A 560 18.31 14.69 11.91
CA PRO A 560 18.19 13.82 13.07
C PRO A 560 19.44 13.81 13.96
N ASP A 561 20.55 14.40 13.51
CA ASP A 561 21.79 14.59 14.28
C ASP A 561 21.83 15.91 15.07
N GLY A 562 20.73 16.68 15.07
CA GLY A 562 20.63 17.95 15.80
C GLY A 562 21.35 19.12 15.11
N ASN A 563 21.67 18.99 13.82
CA ASN A 563 22.22 20.04 12.97
C ASN A 563 21.20 20.44 11.89
N LEU A 564 21.45 21.55 11.18
CA LEU A 564 20.67 21.89 9.99
C LEU A 564 21.35 21.32 8.76
N TRP A 565 20.57 20.81 7.82
CA TRP A 565 21.02 20.29 6.54
C TRP A 565 20.39 21.09 5.41
N PHE A 566 21.15 21.35 4.36
CA PHE A 566 20.70 22.14 3.23
C PHE A 566 21.19 21.57 1.90
N THR A 567 20.51 21.90 0.81
CA THR A 567 20.88 21.46 -0.55
C THR A 567 21.64 22.54 -1.30
N GLU A 568 22.64 22.13 -2.10
CA GLU A 568 23.38 23.01 -3.00
C GLU A 568 23.13 22.59 -4.44
N THR A 569 22.15 23.22 -5.07
CA THR A 569 21.52 22.73 -6.31
C THR A 569 22.48 22.60 -7.48
N ILE A 570 23.43 23.54 -7.62
CA ILE A 570 24.39 23.53 -8.75
C ILE A 570 25.65 22.73 -8.43
N ALA A 571 26.01 22.61 -7.15
CA ALA A 571 27.20 21.87 -6.74
C ALA A 571 26.96 20.35 -6.67
N ASP A 572 25.69 19.90 -6.72
CA ASP A 572 25.28 18.53 -6.48
C ASP A 572 25.74 17.99 -5.11
N ARG A 573 25.52 18.80 -4.06
CA ARG A 573 25.91 18.49 -2.69
C ARG A 573 24.77 18.69 -1.71
N VAL A 574 24.93 18.08 -0.55
CA VAL A 574 24.24 18.51 0.67
C VAL A 574 25.25 19.14 1.63
N GLY A 575 24.87 20.24 2.24
CA GLY A 575 25.60 20.86 3.34
C GLY A 575 24.97 20.52 4.69
N ARG A 576 25.80 20.51 5.72
CA ARG A 576 25.39 20.45 7.13
C ARG A 576 26.00 21.62 7.87
N ILE A 577 25.19 22.38 8.59
CA ILE A 577 25.64 23.46 9.48
C ILE A 577 25.25 23.14 10.92
N THR A 578 26.24 23.19 11.83
CA THR A 578 25.98 23.07 13.25
C THR A 578 25.29 24.31 13.80
N PRO A 579 24.59 24.24 14.94
CA PRO A 579 23.98 25.43 15.54
C PRO A 579 24.96 26.55 15.90
N THR A 580 26.26 26.23 16.02
CA THR A 580 27.33 27.20 16.25
C THR A 580 27.92 27.77 14.96
N GLY A 581 27.42 27.37 13.79
CA GLY A 581 27.79 27.90 12.48
C GLY A 581 28.94 27.19 11.76
N SER A 582 29.28 25.95 12.14
CA SER A 582 30.33 25.18 11.43
C SER A 582 29.71 24.38 10.28
N ILE A 583 30.20 24.59 9.06
CA ILE A 583 29.69 23.94 7.84
C ILE A 583 30.55 22.73 7.45
N SER A 584 29.90 21.67 6.99
CA SER A 584 30.49 20.51 6.30
C SER A 584 29.69 20.23 5.03
N GLU A 585 30.35 19.86 3.94
CA GLU A 585 29.71 19.61 2.64
C GLU A 585 29.97 18.17 2.22
N PHE A 586 28.97 17.53 1.59
CA PHE A 586 29.02 16.14 1.16
C PHE A 586 28.55 16.02 -0.29
N ASP A 587 29.41 15.43 -1.13
CA ASP A 587 29.09 15.17 -2.53
C ASP A 587 27.96 14.13 -2.63
N LEU A 588 26.93 14.43 -3.40
CA LEU A 588 25.92 13.45 -3.78
C LEU A 588 26.46 12.57 -4.92
N PRO A 589 25.84 11.41 -5.19
CA PRO A 589 26.13 10.64 -6.39
C PRO A 589 26.08 11.54 -7.63
N GLY A 590 27.06 11.42 -8.54
CA GLY A 590 27.22 12.34 -9.69
C GLY A 590 26.07 12.31 -10.71
N ASP A 591 25.03 11.52 -10.46
CA ASP A 591 23.79 11.44 -11.21
C ASP A 591 22.57 11.94 -10.39
N ALA A 592 22.80 12.69 -9.30
CA ALA A 592 21.80 13.38 -8.52
C ALA A 592 21.27 14.60 -9.28
N ASN A 593 22.11 15.52 -9.76
CA ASN A 593 21.74 16.65 -10.62
C ASN A 593 20.53 17.47 -10.13
N GLY A 594 20.78 18.52 -9.36
CA GLY A 594 19.78 19.46 -8.85
C GLY A 594 19.07 18.98 -7.59
N PRO A 595 19.78 18.80 -6.46
CA PRO A 595 19.12 18.64 -5.17
C PRO A 595 18.36 19.93 -4.80
N GLU A 596 17.08 19.81 -4.48
CA GLU A 596 16.21 20.92 -4.09
C GLU A 596 15.57 20.66 -2.72
N GLY A 597 14.35 20.11 -2.66
CA GLY A 597 13.67 19.81 -1.40
C GLY A 597 14.44 18.81 -0.53
N ILE A 598 14.51 19.09 0.76
CA ILE A 598 15.13 18.22 1.77
C ILE A 598 14.23 18.12 3.00
N THR A 599 14.13 16.93 3.58
CA THR A 599 13.39 16.72 4.84
C THR A 599 14.05 15.64 5.68
N ALA A 600 13.88 15.71 7.01
CA ALA A 600 14.14 14.55 7.85
C ALA A 600 12.99 13.54 7.67
N GLY A 601 13.32 12.26 7.66
CA GLY A 601 12.31 11.23 7.44
C GLY A 601 12.63 9.91 8.13
N PRO A 602 12.09 8.79 7.64
CA PRO A 602 12.31 7.49 8.26
C PRO A 602 13.80 7.13 8.34
N PHE A 603 14.10 6.19 9.24
CA PHE A 603 15.44 5.62 9.49
C PHE A 603 16.48 6.57 10.09
N ASN A 604 16.07 7.67 10.72
CA ASN A 604 16.99 8.63 11.32
C ASN A 604 17.94 9.23 10.26
N SER A 605 17.36 9.56 9.11
CA SER A 605 18.05 10.02 7.91
C SER A 605 17.37 11.24 7.29
N LEU A 606 18.09 11.87 6.36
CA LEU A 606 17.61 12.92 5.49
C LEU A 606 17.13 12.31 4.17
N TRP A 607 16.17 12.99 3.55
CA TRP A 607 15.58 12.62 2.27
C TRP A 607 15.58 13.83 1.36
N VAL A 608 16.19 13.68 0.18
CA VAL A 608 16.46 14.79 -0.74
C VAL A 608 15.83 14.48 -2.09
N VAL A 609 15.11 15.44 -2.64
CA VAL A 609 14.63 15.39 -4.02
C VAL A 609 15.74 15.88 -4.94
N ALA A 610 16.01 15.10 -5.97
CA ALA A 610 16.92 15.42 -7.05
C ALA A 610 16.13 15.68 -8.33
N SER A 611 15.77 16.94 -8.53
CA SER A 611 14.72 17.39 -9.43
C SER A 611 15.01 17.08 -10.90
N PHE A 612 16.27 17.22 -11.34
CA PHE A 612 16.64 17.02 -12.74
C PHE A 612 17.06 15.59 -13.08
N SER A 613 17.38 14.75 -12.08
CA SER A 613 17.60 13.31 -12.30
C SER A 613 16.38 12.43 -12.04
N ASN A 614 15.26 13.03 -11.60
CA ASN A 614 14.00 12.34 -11.36
C ASN A 614 14.13 11.28 -10.25
N LYS A 615 14.75 11.65 -9.12
CA LYS A 615 15.06 10.72 -8.02
C LYS A 615 14.78 11.32 -6.65
N ILE A 616 14.61 10.42 -5.68
CA ILE A 616 14.69 10.70 -4.25
C ILE A 616 15.93 10.01 -3.67
N LEU A 617 16.73 10.73 -2.92
CA LEU A 617 17.96 10.25 -2.30
C LEU A 617 17.74 10.06 -0.80
N HIS A 618 18.20 8.93 -0.28
CA HIS A 618 18.30 8.68 1.15
C HIS A 618 19.71 9.05 1.60
N VAL A 619 19.84 10.01 2.51
CA VAL A 619 21.12 10.55 2.95
C VAL A 619 21.28 10.37 4.46
N LEU A 620 22.33 9.66 4.88
CA LEU A 620 22.64 9.46 6.30
C LEU A 620 23.25 10.73 6.90
N PRO A 621 23.20 10.92 8.24
CA PRO A 621 23.88 12.04 8.89
C PRO A 621 25.42 12.07 8.75
N SER A 622 26.00 10.98 8.26
CA SER A 622 27.41 10.90 7.86
C SER A 622 27.70 11.53 6.49
N GLY A 623 26.65 11.90 5.73
CA GLY A 623 26.73 12.32 4.32
C GLY A 623 26.69 11.17 3.31
N ALA A 624 26.67 9.91 3.77
CA ALA A 624 26.59 8.76 2.86
C ALA A 624 25.20 8.63 2.23
N VAL A 625 25.14 8.24 0.97
CA VAL A 625 23.89 8.01 0.21
C VAL A 625 23.70 6.52 -0.07
N PRO A 626 23.17 5.74 0.88
CA PRO A 626 23.09 4.28 0.74
C PRO A 626 22.06 3.80 -0.28
N SER A 627 21.07 4.63 -0.62
CA SER A 627 20.03 4.26 -1.57
C SER A 627 19.50 5.47 -2.33
N THR A 628 19.19 5.26 -3.60
CA THR A 628 18.50 6.23 -4.45
C THR A 628 17.27 5.58 -5.08
N TYR A 629 16.23 6.36 -5.28
CA TYR A 629 14.90 5.90 -5.69
C TYR A 629 14.49 6.68 -6.95
N ALA A 630 14.47 6.03 -8.10
CA ALA A 630 14.00 6.66 -9.33
C ALA A 630 12.47 6.80 -9.30
N ILE A 631 11.98 8.04 -9.50
CA ILE A 631 10.56 8.34 -9.59
C ILE A 631 9.99 7.66 -10.84
N PRO A 632 8.87 6.92 -10.76
CA PRO A 632 8.32 6.16 -11.88
C PRO A 632 7.92 7.05 -13.06
N THR A 633 7.23 8.16 -12.78
CA THR A 633 6.85 9.11 -13.81
C THR A 633 8.07 9.86 -14.34
N SER A 634 8.32 9.71 -15.64
CA SER A 634 9.46 10.30 -16.33
C SER A 634 9.33 11.82 -16.40
N ALA A 635 10.43 12.53 -16.13
CA ALA A 635 10.48 14.00 -16.18
C ALA A 635 9.40 14.66 -15.31
N SER A 636 9.15 14.10 -14.13
CA SER A 636 8.16 14.59 -13.16
C SER A 636 8.45 16.01 -12.67
N VAL A 637 9.73 16.37 -12.62
CA VAL A 637 10.26 17.56 -11.94
C VAL A 637 9.70 17.60 -10.51
N ALA A 638 10.14 16.63 -9.70
CA ALA A 638 9.84 16.66 -8.28
C ALA A 638 10.58 17.83 -7.62
N VAL A 639 9.96 18.54 -6.68
CA VAL A 639 10.55 19.77 -6.11
C VAL A 639 10.63 19.71 -4.58
N MET A 640 9.48 19.65 -3.89
CA MET A 640 9.41 19.64 -2.43
C MET A 640 9.06 18.27 -1.88
N ILE A 641 9.46 17.99 -0.64
CA ILE A 641 9.28 16.70 0.03
C ILE A 641 8.93 16.87 1.51
N ALA A 642 8.03 16.04 2.01
CA ALA A 642 7.65 15.92 3.40
C ALA A 642 7.61 14.44 3.83
N ALA A 643 7.85 14.16 5.10
CA ALA A 643 7.78 12.80 5.65
C ALA A 643 6.62 12.68 6.65
N ASP A 644 5.84 11.60 6.55
CA ASP A 644 4.75 11.32 7.49
C ASP A 644 5.19 10.46 8.69
N GLY A 645 4.35 10.43 9.74
CA GLY A 645 4.61 9.63 10.94
C GLY A 645 4.63 8.11 10.72
N ASN A 646 4.20 7.63 9.55
CA ASN A 646 4.23 6.21 9.18
C ASN A 646 5.50 5.84 8.42
N GLY A 647 6.38 6.81 8.16
CA GLY A 647 7.62 6.61 7.40
C GLY A 647 7.41 6.62 5.88
N HIS A 648 6.31 7.18 5.38
CA HIS A 648 6.19 7.49 3.97
C HIS A 648 6.78 8.87 3.68
N LEU A 649 7.20 9.07 2.44
CA LEU A 649 7.66 10.33 1.90
C LEU A 649 6.65 10.80 0.86
N TRP A 650 6.26 12.05 0.94
CA TRP A 650 5.33 12.71 0.04
C TRP A 650 6.06 13.84 -0.67
N PHE A 651 5.87 13.97 -1.98
CA PHE A 651 6.58 14.96 -2.77
C PHE A 651 5.71 15.50 -3.90
N THR A 652 5.98 16.73 -4.32
CA THR A 652 5.27 17.39 -5.41
C THR A 652 5.98 17.15 -6.73
N GLU A 653 5.26 16.66 -7.73
CA GLU A 653 5.76 16.46 -9.10
C GLU A 653 5.20 17.57 -9.99
N MET A 654 5.93 18.69 -10.02
CA MET A 654 5.45 19.96 -10.56
C MET A 654 5.11 19.85 -12.05
N ALA A 655 5.96 19.21 -12.85
CA ALA A 655 5.74 19.09 -14.30
C ALA A 655 4.78 17.96 -14.67
N ALA A 656 4.73 16.88 -13.88
CA ALA A 656 3.77 15.79 -14.07
C ALA A 656 2.37 16.09 -13.52
N ASN A 657 2.21 17.21 -12.79
CA ASN A 657 0.93 17.65 -12.25
C ASN A 657 0.31 16.63 -11.28
N GLN A 658 1.13 16.10 -10.37
CA GLN A 658 0.73 15.06 -9.44
C GLN A 658 1.46 15.17 -8.09
N ILE A 659 0.95 14.44 -7.10
CA ILE A 659 1.61 14.22 -5.83
C ILE A 659 2.15 12.79 -5.82
N GLY A 660 3.44 12.64 -5.58
CA GLY A 660 4.09 11.35 -5.45
C GLY A 660 4.20 10.93 -3.98
N GLN A 661 4.10 9.63 -3.74
CA GLN A 661 4.37 8.99 -2.47
C GLN A 661 5.41 7.89 -2.66
N LEU A 662 6.48 7.95 -1.87
CA LEU A 662 7.47 6.88 -1.74
C LEU A 662 7.30 6.20 -0.39
N ILE A 663 7.17 4.89 -0.42
CA ILE A 663 7.32 4.02 0.75
C ILE A 663 8.74 3.44 0.67
N PRO A 664 9.74 4.07 1.32
CA PRO A 664 11.16 3.77 1.09
C PRO A 664 11.58 2.44 1.71
N ARG A 665 12.55 1.75 1.08
CA ARG A 665 13.16 0.53 1.63
C ARG A 665 13.92 0.82 2.91
N VAL A 666 14.07 -0.19 3.74
CA VAL A 666 15.06 -0.20 4.82
C VAL A 666 16.43 -0.36 4.19
N ALA A 667 17.43 0.40 4.65
CA ALA A 667 18.80 -0.07 4.59
C ALA A 667 19.13 -0.69 5.95
N LEU A 668 19.22 -2.02 6.08
CA LEU A 668 19.68 -2.63 7.33
C LEU A 668 21.19 -2.43 7.44
N TYR A 669 21.63 -1.26 7.91
CA TYR A 669 22.97 -1.15 8.46
C TYR A 669 22.97 -1.81 9.83
N LEU A 670 23.36 -3.08 9.90
CA LEU A 670 23.89 -3.66 11.12
C LEU A 670 25.06 -2.77 11.57
N PRO A 671 25.00 -2.09 12.73
CA PRO A 671 26.22 -1.65 13.36
C PRO A 671 27.01 -2.93 13.63
N LEU A 672 28.23 -2.98 13.12
CA LEU A 672 29.25 -3.97 13.45
C LEU A 672 29.64 -3.82 14.94
N VAL A 673 28.71 -4.04 15.86
CA VAL A 673 28.94 -3.99 17.30
C VAL A 673 28.10 -5.09 17.96
N LEU A 674 28.70 -6.27 18.05
CA LEU A 674 28.69 -7.20 19.20
C LEU A 674 29.19 -8.58 18.73
N ARG A 675 30.44 -8.65 18.26
CA ARG A 675 31.28 -9.81 18.54
C ARG A 675 32.28 -9.38 19.58
N ASN A 676 31.95 -9.66 20.85
CA ASN A 676 32.86 -10.00 21.94
C ASN A 676 32.11 -9.88 23.27
N ARG A 677 31.54 -10.99 23.74
CA ARG A 677 31.85 -11.61 25.04
C ARG A 677 31.19 -12.98 25.12
#